data_AF-A0A158EH29-F1
#
_entry.id   AF-A0A158EH29-F1
#
_cell.length_a   1.000
_cell.length_b   1.000
_cell.length_c   1.000
_cell.angle_alpha   90.00
_cell.angle_beta   90.00
_cell.angle_gamma   90.00
#
_symmetry.space_group_name_H-M   'P 1'
#
loop_
_entity.id
_entity.type
_entity.pdbx_description
1 polymer ?
#
loop_
_entity_poly.entity_id
_entity_poly.type
_entity_poly.pdbx_seq_one_letter_code
_entity_poly.pdbx_strand_id
1 'polypeptide(L)'
;MENSAIERIAAPDLATDALALLNEYRDNDDVIFFLGRLVWQGEMASCAPALFDIAADTSRGKYARIAAIRGVMAVGDEALKDKLWTTIAADPGPLDRAVFAELIDWAAPTTASVALVLRTLAHAAPHERFNVTGLTSSLHQFVDKLPVMADATEDHPLGRLVEGLNGFLDREPFVERGECHISEEFMWLMPVALHAVDRLVAARSAQALTPAAIAVLCNFPALQFWRSGDVDDYKNALDKNVPRWPELNDLLYWKSIAVRRAHRAAKGETLTDDWRITHLGHFWRFGAEDFERCLEWVATKQGDDRAVALSRCLQIYVDADRPSAWLAPLRAAVDDDAALAATLETRLDPKPSPEIVRMDAEARRWKRKSERRERKQKKDRGDWVRALMANPDRVLHPAGFQPGEFSGDQYHLLLSVMGSGVSTSRENGANWRTLIPEFGEPVARAFRDAAIAHWRVYRPTLRSEGGETGSTPYSLIFAMTGLAIEAAEDSAFAQRLTEEEARHAFRYVTWELNGFPVWFETLYRAFPDTGFEAVATELVWELEHTGEHPLHHILHDILYHAPWLHGDVAPLILDWLAAHDLLNADALRYCLNILAGSSVAPGVLAALAAKKATNATLEDQRPRWFALWADTDSATAVPALERHLEALATTDASIFAQLFIVALLGDRHGTGTRVGAYRNASDLKRLYVLMHRYIRTDEDIDRIGKGVYSPTLRDDAQGGRSTLFNMLVEVPGSEAYAAIKALEEEHPESAYRRWMAGRARERATRDADEPLWTVEQVREFSKKGDS
;
A
#
# COMPACT_ATOMS: atom_id res chain seq x y z
N MET A 1 -17.39 11.26 11.12
CA MET A 1 -18.73 11.73 10.69
C MET A 1 -18.77 11.67 9.17
N GLU A 2 -19.72 10.96 8.58
CA GLU A 2 -19.82 10.82 7.11
C GLU A 2 -20.27 12.14 6.46
N ASN A 3 -19.59 12.58 5.38
CA ASN A 3 -19.88 13.84 4.68
C ASN A 3 -21.31 13.90 4.09
N SER A 4 -21.92 12.74 3.82
CA SER A 4 -23.26 12.59 3.27
C SER A 4 -24.37 13.02 4.22
N ALA A 5 -24.12 12.99 5.54
CA ALA A 5 -25.13 13.36 6.54
C ALA A 5 -25.26 14.88 6.68
N ILE A 6 -24.16 15.63 6.57
CA ILE A 6 -24.15 17.10 6.64
C ILE A 6 -24.83 17.68 5.40
N GLU A 7 -24.60 17.09 4.22
CA GLU A 7 -25.16 17.55 2.95
C GLU A 7 -26.70 17.52 2.95
N ARG A 8 -27.30 16.57 3.65
CA ARG A 8 -28.76 16.43 3.76
C ARG A 8 -29.43 17.53 4.57
N ILE A 9 -28.70 18.19 5.45
CA ILE A 9 -29.23 19.23 6.36
C ILE A 9 -28.67 20.62 6.03
N ALA A 10 -27.66 20.72 5.17
CA ALA A 10 -27.04 21.99 4.81
C ALA A 10 -27.95 22.75 3.84
N ALA A 11 -28.57 23.85 4.31
CA ALA A 11 -29.47 24.67 3.52
C ALA A 11 -29.22 26.17 3.76
N PRO A 12 -29.34 27.04 2.74
CA PRO A 12 -28.98 28.46 2.86
C PRO A 12 -29.76 29.24 3.94
N ASP A 13 -30.95 28.78 4.32
CA ASP A 13 -31.79 29.37 5.37
C ASP A 13 -31.19 29.23 6.78
N LEU A 14 -30.32 28.24 7.00
CA LEU A 14 -29.61 28.05 8.27
C LEU A 14 -28.42 29.00 8.46
N ALA A 15 -28.14 29.89 7.51
CA ALA A 15 -26.95 30.75 7.55
C ALA A 15 -26.88 31.66 8.79
N THR A 16 -28.03 32.12 9.30
CA THR A 16 -28.07 32.97 10.50
C THR A 16 -27.74 32.16 11.76
N ASP A 17 -28.28 30.96 11.87
CA ASP A 17 -28.02 30.05 13.00
C ASP A 17 -26.58 29.54 12.97
N ALA A 18 -26.07 29.17 11.78
CA ALA A 18 -24.69 28.76 11.59
C ALA A 18 -23.72 29.89 11.99
N LEU A 19 -24.01 31.14 11.61
CA LEU A 19 -23.20 32.29 12.01
C LEU A 19 -23.25 32.53 13.53
N ALA A 20 -24.42 32.40 14.16
CA ALA A 20 -24.55 32.52 15.62
C ALA A 20 -23.70 31.46 16.33
N LEU A 21 -23.77 30.20 15.89
CA LEU A 21 -23.00 29.09 16.43
C LEU A 21 -21.49 29.24 16.19
N LEU A 22 -21.08 29.74 15.03
CA LEU A 22 -19.67 30.05 14.74
C LEU A 22 -19.11 31.11 15.69
N ASN A 23 -19.93 32.09 16.09
CA ASN A 23 -19.54 33.13 17.03
C ASN A 23 -19.54 32.62 18.49
N GLU A 24 -20.53 31.84 18.87
CA GLU A 24 -20.66 31.27 20.22
C GLU A 24 -19.57 30.24 20.52
N TYR A 25 -19.35 29.30 19.60
CA TYR A 25 -18.38 28.22 19.73
C TYR A 25 -17.07 28.50 19.01
N ARG A 26 -16.73 29.78 18.84
CA ARG A 26 -15.55 30.23 18.11
C ARG A 26 -14.30 29.46 18.55
N ASP A 27 -14.09 29.27 19.86
CA ASP A 27 -12.86 28.67 20.42
C ASP A 27 -12.84 27.13 20.41
N ASN A 28 -13.85 26.46 19.82
CA ASN A 28 -13.95 24.99 19.78
C ASN A 28 -13.70 24.43 18.37
N ASP A 29 -12.49 23.94 18.12
CA ASP A 29 -12.05 23.45 16.81
C ASP A 29 -12.88 22.27 16.25
N ASP A 30 -13.40 21.39 17.11
CA ASP A 30 -14.26 20.27 16.67
C ASP A 30 -15.62 20.77 16.16
N VAL A 31 -16.17 21.79 16.82
CA VAL A 31 -17.42 22.44 16.39
C VAL A 31 -17.19 23.22 15.09
N ILE A 32 -16.07 23.96 14.99
CA ILE A 32 -15.72 24.68 13.76
C ILE A 32 -15.52 23.72 12.59
N PHE A 33 -14.89 22.56 12.82
CA PHE A 33 -14.72 21.55 11.78
C PHE A 33 -16.05 21.10 11.17
N PHE A 34 -17.08 20.94 12.01
CA PHE A 34 -18.44 20.63 11.57
C PHE A 34 -19.10 21.83 10.87
N LEU A 35 -19.12 22.99 11.52
CA LEU A 35 -19.81 24.19 11.01
C LEU A 35 -19.22 24.71 9.70
N GLY A 36 -17.89 24.65 9.52
CA GLY A 36 -17.25 25.04 8.26
C GLY A 36 -17.70 24.17 7.08
N ARG A 37 -17.96 22.88 7.31
CA ARG A 37 -18.51 21.96 6.29
C ARG A 37 -19.99 22.24 6.02
N LEU A 38 -20.76 22.54 7.06
CA LEU A 38 -22.17 22.92 6.93
C LEU A 38 -22.31 24.20 6.09
N VAL A 39 -21.48 25.22 6.35
CA VAL A 39 -21.43 26.47 5.59
C VAL A 39 -21.04 26.24 4.14
N TRP A 40 -20.03 25.40 3.90
CA TRP A 40 -19.59 25.03 2.57
C TRP A 40 -20.72 24.35 1.76
N GLN A 41 -21.34 23.32 2.32
CA GLN A 41 -22.37 22.54 1.62
C GLN A 41 -23.70 23.29 1.48
N GLY A 42 -24.02 24.20 2.40
CA GLY A 42 -25.25 24.98 2.41
C GLY A 42 -25.14 26.34 1.73
N GLU A 43 -24.03 26.63 1.05
CA GLU A 43 -23.78 27.89 0.32
C GLU A 43 -24.00 29.17 1.17
N MET A 44 -23.63 29.13 2.45
CA MET A 44 -23.96 30.18 3.42
C MET A 44 -22.96 31.35 3.39
N ALA A 45 -23.01 32.18 2.34
CA ALA A 45 -22.05 33.27 2.10
C ALA A 45 -21.88 34.26 3.27
N SER A 46 -22.94 34.52 4.06
CA SER A 46 -22.87 35.40 5.23
C SER A 46 -21.93 34.90 6.35
N CYS A 47 -21.60 33.61 6.36
CA CYS A 47 -20.69 33.00 7.33
C CYS A 47 -19.21 33.10 6.92
N ALA A 48 -18.91 33.46 5.66
CA ALA A 48 -17.54 33.50 5.15
C ALA A 48 -16.60 34.41 5.94
N PRO A 49 -17.00 35.63 6.39
CA PRO A 49 -16.12 36.46 7.22
C PRO A 49 -15.76 35.84 8.57
N ALA A 50 -16.67 35.08 9.19
CA ALA A 50 -16.39 34.41 10.46
C ALA A 50 -15.42 33.24 10.29
N LEU A 51 -15.54 32.49 9.18
CA LEU A 51 -14.60 31.43 8.83
C LEU A 51 -13.23 31.97 8.40
N PHE A 52 -13.17 33.15 7.78
CA PHE A 52 -11.92 33.82 7.42
C PHE A 52 -11.01 33.99 8.66
N ASP A 53 -11.57 34.52 9.75
CA ASP A 53 -10.82 34.76 10.99
C ASP A 53 -10.21 33.46 11.53
N ILE A 54 -10.93 32.34 11.41
CA ILE A 54 -10.50 31.04 11.91
C ILE A 54 -9.47 30.38 10.98
N ALA A 55 -9.66 30.51 9.67
CA ALA A 55 -8.73 30.00 8.66
C ALA A 55 -7.35 30.68 8.76
N ALA A 56 -7.35 32.00 9.02
CA ALA A 56 -6.15 32.83 9.16
C ALA A 56 -5.43 32.67 10.50
N ASP A 57 -6.12 32.19 11.54
CA ASP A 57 -5.56 32.04 12.89
C ASP A 57 -4.62 30.82 12.98
N THR A 58 -3.33 31.08 13.16
CA THR A 58 -2.28 30.04 13.23
C THR A 58 -2.29 29.26 14.54
N SER A 59 -2.98 29.75 15.58
CA SER A 59 -3.13 29.02 16.85
C SER A 59 -4.11 27.85 16.78
N ARG A 60 -4.89 27.77 15.69
CA ARG A 60 -5.95 26.78 15.51
C ARG A 60 -5.45 25.44 15.01
N GLY A 61 -6.15 24.37 15.40
CA GLY A 61 -5.94 23.03 14.92
C GLY A 61 -6.16 22.90 13.41
N LYS A 62 -5.34 22.07 12.76
CA LYS A 62 -5.31 21.92 11.29
C LYS A 62 -6.67 21.59 10.68
N TYR A 63 -7.49 20.77 11.33
CA TYR A 63 -8.79 20.35 10.79
C TYR A 63 -9.82 21.50 10.79
N ALA A 64 -9.87 22.30 11.85
CA ALA A 64 -10.70 23.50 11.89
C ALA A 64 -10.29 24.50 10.80
N ARG A 65 -8.99 24.71 10.63
CA ARG A 65 -8.45 25.58 9.56
C ARG A 65 -8.80 25.08 8.17
N ILE A 66 -8.63 23.79 7.88
CA ILE A 66 -9.01 23.18 6.60
C ILE A 66 -10.50 23.38 6.31
N ALA A 67 -11.38 23.08 7.27
CA ALA A 67 -12.82 23.25 7.10
C ALA A 67 -13.21 24.73 6.88
N ALA A 68 -12.58 25.65 7.61
CA ALA A 68 -12.80 27.08 7.47
C ALA A 68 -12.31 27.61 6.12
N ILE A 69 -11.11 27.22 5.67
CA ILE A 69 -10.59 27.55 4.32
C ILE A 69 -11.57 27.07 3.27
N ARG A 70 -12.01 25.81 3.35
CA ARG A 70 -12.96 25.24 2.39
C ARG A 70 -14.26 26.03 2.32
N GLY A 71 -14.80 26.42 3.47
CA GLY A 71 -15.98 27.29 3.54
C GLY A 71 -15.74 28.64 2.87
N VAL A 72 -14.66 29.35 3.21
CA VAL A 72 -14.33 30.65 2.61
C VAL A 72 -14.11 30.55 1.09
N MET A 73 -13.35 29.55 0.64
CA MET A 73 -13.03 29.39 -0.79
C MET A 73 -14.27 29.03 -1.62
N ALA A 74 -15.24 28.34 -1.04
CA ALA A 74 -16.48 27.98 -1.71
C ALA A 74 -17.50 29.12 -1.76
N VAL A 75 -17.74 29.83 -0.65
CA VAL A 75 -18.87 30.78 -0.53
C VAL A 75 -18.46 32.25 -0.43
N GLY A 76 -17.17 32.54 -0.23
CA GLY A 76 -16.64 33.90 -0.18
C GLY A 76 -16.61 34.56 -1.56
N ASP A 77 -16.56 35.90 -1.58
CA ASP A 77 -16.26 36.64 -2.80
C ASP A 77 -14.76 36.56 -3.15
N GLU A 78 -14.39 36.91 -4.38
CA GLU A 78 -12.99 36.82 -4.84
C GLU A 78 -12.05 37.69 -4.00
N ALA A 79 -12.51 38.85 -3.52
CA ALA A 79 -11.71 39.73 -2.67
C ALA A 79 -11.38 39.07 -1.32
N LEU A 80 -12.32 38.34 -0.72
CA LEU A 80 -12.12 37.62 0.53
C LEU A 80 -11.21 36.40 0.33
N LYS A 81 -11.35 35.67 -0.78
CA LYS A 81 -10.47 34.53 -1.13
C LYS A 81 -9.03 34.99 -1.33
N ASP A 82 -8.82 36.04 -2.12
CA ASP A 82 -7.50 36.63 -2.37
C ASP A 82 -6.88 37.16 -1.08
N LYS A 83 -7.68 37.82 -0.24
CA LYS A 83 -7.24 38.28 1.07
C LYS A 83 -6.84 37.11 1.96
N LEU A 84 -7.61 36.02 1.99
CA LEU A 84 -7.32 34.86 2.85
C LEU A 84 -6.00 34.22 2.46
N TRP A 85 -5.82 33.94 1.16
CA TRP A 85 -4.57 33.39 0.68
C TRP A 85 -3.42 34.33 0.97
N THR A 86 -3.56 35.62 0.68
CA THR A 86 -2.50 36.61 0.93
C THR A 86 -2.15 36.68 2.42
N THR A 87 -3.12 36.59 3.33
CA THR A 87 -2.89 36.55 4.77
C THR A 87 -2.11 35.30 5.16
N ILE A 88 -2.54 34.11 4.74
CA ILE A 88 -1.84 32.85 5.06
C ILE A 88 -0.43 32.86 4.46
N ALA A 89 -0.27 33.31 3.21
CA ALA A 89 1.02 33.36 2.54
C ALA A 89 1.98 34.43 3.09
N ALA A 90 1.50 35.37 3.91
CA ALA A 90 2.31 36.39 4.57
C ALA A 90 2.69 36.00 6.01
N ASP A 91 2.12 34.92 6.55
CA ASP A 91 2.43 34.45 7.89
C ASP A 91 3.88 33.89 7.92
N PRO A 92 4.68 34.26 8.94
CA PRO A 92 6.08 33.82 9.03
C PRO A 92 6.24 32.42 9.64
N GLY A 93 5.18 31.81 10.18
CA GLY A 93 5.23 30.50 10.85
C GLY A 93 5.21 29.32 9.88
N PRO A 94 5.63 28.13 10.32
CA PRO A 94 5.54 26.92 9.50
C PRO A 94 4.08 26.55 9.23
N LEU A 95 3.68 26.51 7.95
CA LEU A 95 2.33 26.16 7.53
C LEU A 95 2.18 24.64 7.42
N ASP A 96 1.19 24.07 8.12
CA ASP A 96 0.83 22.66 7.98
C ASP A 96 0.54 22.31 6.50
N ARG A 97 1.17 21.24 6.03
CA ARG A 97 1.14 20.85 4.61
C ARG A 97 -0.25 20.44 4.13
N ALA A 98 -1.12 19.91 4.99
CA ALA A 98 -2.50 19.59 4.64
C ALA A 98 -3.37 20.85 4.55
N VAL A 99 -3.11 21.86 5.40
CA VAL A 99 -3.72 23.19 5.27
C VAL A 99 -3.29 23.85 3.95
N PHE A 100 -2.02 23.71 3.57
CA PHE A 100 -1.54 24.20 2.29
C PHE A 100 -2.17 23.46 1.10
N ALA A 101 -2.27 22.13 1.18
CA ALA A 101 -2.90 21.31 0.14
C ALA A 101 -4.33 21.79 -0.16
N GLU A 102 -5.12 22.05 0.90
CA GLU A 102 -6.49 22.58 0.76
C GLU A 102 -6.50 23.89 -0.04
N LEU A 103 -5.60 24.84 0.23
CA LEU A 103 -5.54 26.11 -0.51
C LEU A 103 -5.24 25.90 -2.00
N ILE A 104 -4.30 25.01 -2.32
CA ILE A 104 -3.88 24.74 -3.69
C ILE A 104 -5.02 24.15 -4.52
N ASP A 105 -5.87 23.33 -3.92
CA ASP A 105 -6.99 22.69 -4.64
C ASP A 105 -7.96 23.73 -5.24
N TRP A 106 -8.07 24.90 -4.59
CA TRP A 106 -8.90 26.04 -5.03
C TRP A 106 -8.14 27.07 -5.88
N ALA A 107 -6.86 26.85 -6.18
CA ALA A 107 -6.06 27.77 -6.97
C ALA A 107 -6.59 27.92 -8.40
N ALA A 108 -6.82 29.15 -8.84
CA ALA A 108 -7.04 29.44 -10.26
C ALA A 108 -5.74 29.18 -11.06
N PRO A 109 -5.81 28.72 -12.31
CA PRO A 109 -4.62 28.43 -13.11
C PRO A 109 -4.01 29.72 -13.72
N THR A 110 -3.62 30.66 -12.87
CA THR A 110 -3.11 31.99 -13.26
C THR A 110 -1.72 32.24 -12.67
N THR A 111 -0.99 33.21 -13.23
CA THR A 111 0.33 33.60 -12.71
C THR A 111 0.26 34.22 -11.32
N ALA A 112 -0.82 34.91 -10.97
CA ALA A 112 -1.04 35.41 -9.62
C ALA A 112 -1.13 34.26 -8.61
N SER A 113 -1.87 33.20 -8.94
CA SER A 113 -1.96 32.00 -8.11
C SER A 113 -0.63 31.25 -8.03
N VAL A 114 0.14 31.17 -9.12
CA VAL A 114 1.51 30.60 -9.08
C VAL A 114 2.41 31.38 -8.11
N ALA A 115 2.37 32.72 -8.15
CA ALA A 115 3.15 33.54 -7.23
C ALA A 115 2.74 33.31 -5.77
N LEU A 116 1.45 33.17 -5.51
CA LEU A 116 0.92 32.84 -4.18
C LEU A 116 1.35 31.44 -3.73
N VAL A 117 1.24 30.41 -4.58
CA VAL A 117 1.71 29.04 -4.27
C VAL A 117 3.19 29.03 -3.92
N LEU A 118 4.03 29.68 -4.72
CA LEU A 118 5.48 29.75 -4.46
C LEU A 118 5.80 30.50 -3.16
N ARG A 119 5.07 31.58 -2.86
CA ARG A 119 5.23 32.33 -1.61
C ARG A 119 4.82 31.51 -0.39
N THR A 120 3.72 30.76 -0.49
CA THR A 120 3.24 29.86 0.57
C THR A 120 4.18 28.69 0.79
N LEU A 121 4.72 28.11 -0.30
CA LEU A 121 5.66 27.00 -0.24
C LEU A 121 6.94 27.34 0.55
N ALA A 122 7.34 28.61 0.58
CA ALA A 122 8.56 29.06 1.27
C ALA A 122 8.54 28.90 2.80
N HIS A 123 7.37 28.75 3.41
CA HIS A 123 7.21 28.50 4.84
C HIS A 123 6.36 27.25 5.10
N ALA A 124 6.18 26.37 4.12
CA ALA A 124 5.53 25.09 4.35
C ALA A 124 6.33 24.26 5.37
N ALA A 125 5.64 23.55 6.26
CA ALA A 125 6.29 22.70 7.24
C ALA A 125 7.16 21.62 6.54
N PRO A 126 8.27 21.19 7.18
CA PRO A 126 9.21 20.23 6.60
C PRO A 126 8.53 18.97 6.09
N HIS A 127 9.07 18.40 5.01
CA HIS A 127 8.56 17.16 4.44
C HIS A 127 8.98 15.94 5.28
N GLU A 128 8.02 15.12 5.66
CA GLU A 128 8.23 13.84 6.34
C GLU A 128 7.80 12.69 5.43
N ARG A 129 8.74 11.78 5.12
CA ARG A 129 8.64 10.71 4.10
C ARG A 129 7.41 9.78 4.23
N PHE A 130 6.76 9.75 5.38
CA PHE A 130 5.63 8.85 5.66
C PHE A 130 4.35 9.59 6.10
N ASN A 131 4.35 10.92 5.98
CA ASN A 131 3.21 11.75 6.35
C ASN A 131 2.38 12.09 5.11
N VAL A 132 1.24 11.42 4.96
CA VAL A 132 0.32 11.62 3.84
C VAL A 132 -0.48 12.90 4.09
N THR A 133 0.01 14.00 3.52
CA THR A 133 -0.57 15.35 3.68
C THR A 133 -1.38 15.81 2.47
N GLY A 134 -1.35 15.06 1.36
CA GLY A 134 -2.02 15.40 0.10
C GLY A 134 -1.30 16.46 -0.75
N LEU A 135 -0.39 17.25 -0.15
CA LEU A 135 0.26 18.40 -0.80
C LEU A 135 0.94 18.07 -2.15
N THR A 136 1.68 16.96 -2.23
CA THR A 136 2.32 16.54 -3.48
C THR A 136 1.28 16.26 -4.58
N SER A 137 0.16 15.61 -4.22
CA SER A 137 -0.93 15.34 -5.16
C SER A 137 -1.62 16.64 -5.61
N SER A 138 -1.93 17.54 -4.69
CA SER A 138 -2.53 18.85 -5.01
C SER A 138 -1.62 19.68 -5.93
N LEU A 139 -0.30 19.65 -5.71
CA LEU A 139 0.66 20.31 -6.59
C LEU A 139 0.70 19.70 -7.99
N HIS A 140 0.63 18.36 -8.14
CA HIS A 140 0.51 17.73 -9.46
C HIS A 140 -0.79 18.13 -10.16
N GLN A 141 -1.92 18.12 -9.46
CA GLN A 141 -3.21 18.56 -10.02
C GLN A 141 -3.20 20.04 -10.41
N PHE A 142 -2.53 20.89 -9.63
CA PHE A 142 -2.34 22.28 -9.99
C PHE A 142 -1.50 22.43 -11.26
N VAL A 143 -0.40 21.66 -11.38
CA VAL A 143 0.38 21.58 -12.62
C VAL A 143 -0.51 21.18 -13.80
N ASP A 144 -1.41 20.19 -13.65
CA ASP A 144 -2.31 19.77 -14.73
C ASP A 144 -3.26 20.89 -15.20
N LYS A 145 -3.79 21.66 -14.25
CA LYS A 145 -4.71 22.79 -14.51
C LYS A 145 -4.02 23.96 -15.22
N LEU A 146 -2.71 24.15 -15.03
CA LEU A 146 -2.01 25.30 -15.61
C LEU A 146 -1.95 25.21 -17.14
N PRO A 147 -2.24 26.28 -17.87
CA PRO A 147 -2.18 26.27 -19.32
C PRO A 147 -0.74 26.44 -19.83
N VAL A 148 -0.42 25.80 -20.96
CA VAL A 148 0.81 26.07 -21.72
C VAL A 148 0.51 27.21 -22.69
N MET A 149 1.13 28.36 -22.46
CA MET A 149 0.94 29.58 -23.27
C MET A 149 1.75 29.53 -24.56
N ALA A 150 1.32 30.28 -25.56
CA ALA A 150 2.11 30.50 -26.77
C ALA A 150 3.37 31.32 -26.44
N ASP A 151 4.48 31.05 -27.13
CA ASP A 151 5.79 31.66 -26.83
C ASP A 151 5.84 33.20 -26.96
N ALA A 152 4.90 33.79 -27.72
CA ALA A 152 4.82 35.25 -27.90
C ALA A 152 4.12 35.97 -26.74
N THR A 153 3.54 35.24 -25.79
CA THR A 153 2.83 35.81 -24.64
C THR A 153 3.82 36.22 -23.55
N GLU A 154 3.63 37.35 -22.88
CA GLU A 154 4.54 37.78 -21.79
C GLU A 154 4.33 36.96 -20.50
N ASP A 155 3.13 36.44 -20.30
CA ASP A 155 2.73 35.72 -19.10
C ASP A 155 2.77 34.19 -19.30
N HIS A 156 3.61 33.50 -18.53
CA HIS A 156 3.83 32.06 -18.63
C HIS A 156 3.71 31.38 -17.26
N PRO A 157 2.49 31.08 -16.78
CA PRO A 157 2.28 30.58 -15.42
C PRO A 157 3.03 29.28 -15.13
N LEU A 158 3.03 28.32 -16.07
CA LEU A 158 3.76 27.06 -15.90
C LEU A 158 5.29 27.26 -15.91
N GLY A 159 5.79 28.16 -16.75
CA GLY A 159 7.23 28.52 -16.78
C GLY A 159 7.68 29.18 -15.47
N ARG A 160 6.87 30.10 -14.94
CA ARG A 160 7.10 30.75 -13.64
C ARG A 160 7.09 29.75 -12.48
N LEU A 161 6.21 28.75 -12.53
CA LEU A 161 6.19 27.68 -11.53
C LEU A 161 7.50 26.88 -11.58
N VAL A 162 7.98 26.49 -12.77
CA VAL A 162 9.28 25.78 -12.92
C VAL A 162 10.44 26.62 -12.38
N GLU A 163 10.48 27.91 -12.69
CA GLU A 163 11.49 28.85 -12.18
C GLU A 163 11.49 28.89 -10.65
N GLY A 164 10.31 29.04 -10.05
CA GLY A 164 10.15 29.07 -8.60
C GLY A 164 10.51 27.75 -7.92
N LEU A 165 10.05 26.62 -8.44
CA LEU A 165 10.37 25.28 -7.91
C LEU A 165 11.87 25.00 -7.98
N ASN A 166 12.53 25.37 -9.09
CA ASN A 166 13.98 25.23 -9.20
C ASN A 166 14.71 26.10 -8.16
N GLY A 167 14.19 27.30 -7.84
CA GLY A 167 14.74 28.15 -6.78
C GLY A 167 14.63 27.56 -5.37
N PHE A 168 13.76 26.58 -5.13
CA PHE A 168 13.73 25.78 -3.90
C PHE A 168 14.71 24.61 -3.97
N LEU A 169 14.74 23.92 -5.10
CA LEU A 169 15.65 22.79 -5.35
C LEU A 169 17.12 23.20 -5.30
N ASP A 170 17.45 24.46 -5.56
CA ASP A 170 18.81 25.01 -5.55
C ASP A 170 19.25 25.61 -4.20
N ARG A 171 18.54 25.32 -3.10
CA ARG A 171 18.88 25.80 -1.75
C ARG A 171 19.77 24.84 -0.98
N GLU A 172 20.78 25.37 -0.32
CA GLU A 172 21.59 24.62 0.64
C GLU A 172 20.76 24.23 1.89
N PRO A 173 21.07 23.11 2.57
CA PRO A 173 22.13 22.15 2.24
C PRO A 173 21.74 21.22 1.08
N PHE A 174 22.72 20.84 0.27
CA PHE A 174 22.55 19.87 -0.82
C PHE A 174 22.76 18.44 -0.35
N VAL A 175 22.12 17.48 -1.01
CA VAL A 175 22.25 16.05 -0.72
C VAL A 175 23.72 15.62 -0.65
N GLU A 176 24.20 15.20 0.53
CA GLU A 176 25.62 14.87 0.82
C GLU A 176 26.12 13.56 0.16
N ARG A 177 25.58 13.17 -0.99
CA ARG A 177 25.97 11.95 -1.72
C ARG A 177 26.35 12.28 -3.15
N GLY A 178 27.64 12.55 -3.34
CA GLY A 178 28.24 12.70 -4.66
C GLY A 178 28.05 14.10 -5.25
N GLU A 179 27.50 14.15 -6.47
CA GLU A 179 27.50 15.34 -7.35
C GLU A 179 26.07 15.88 -7.58
N CYS A 180 25.12 15.47 -6.74
CA CYS A 180 23.72 15.86 -6.83
C CYS A 180 23.51 17.22 -6.16
N HIS A 181 23.37 18.28 -6.97
CA HIS A 181 23.15 19.65 -6.49
C HIS A 181 21.65 19.94 -6.30
N ILE A 182 21.03 19.25 -5.34
CA ILE A 182 19.62 19.39 -5.00
C ILE A 182 19.47 19.51 -3.49
N SER A 183 18.64 20.44 -3.05
CA SER A 183 18.32 20.71 -1.65
C SER A 183 17.82 19.46 -0.92
N GLU A 184 18.40 19.14 0.24
CA GLU A 184 17.92 18.04 1.08
C GLU A 184 16.49 18.28 1.58
N GLU A 185 16.15 19.54 1.87
CA GLU A 185 14.83 19.92 2.39
C GLU A 185 13.75 19.89 1.29
N PHE A 186 14.10 20.34 0.08
CA PHE A 186 13.13 20.55 -1.00
C PHE A 186 13.16 19.48 -2.09
N MET A 187 14.00 18.43 -1.98
CA MET A 187 14.10 17.38 -3.00
C MET A 187 12.77 16.69 -3.33
N TRP A 188 11.81 16.65 -2.39
CA TRP A 188 10.47 16.09 -2.60
C TRP A 188 9.64 16.86 -3.66
N LEU A 189 10.04 18.08 -4.01
CA LEU A 189 9.41 18.87 -5.09
C LEU A 189 9.87 18.44 -6.49
N MET A 190 10.93 17.64 -6.59
CA MET A 190 11.52 17.26 -7.87
C MET A 190 10.51 16.58 -8.82
N PRO A 191 9.66 15.63 -8.39
CA PRO A 191 8.64 15.04 -9.27
C PRO A 191 7.64 16.07 -9.82
N VAL A 192 7.24 17.06 -9.02
CA VAL A 192 6.33 18.14 -9.44
C VAL A 192 7.02 19.05 -10.47
N ALA A 193 8.28 19.42 -10.22
CA ALA A 193 9.07 20.21 -11.16
C ALA A 193 9.27 19.46 -12.49
N LEU A 194 9.55 18.16 -12.43
CA LEU A 194 9.69 17.31 -13.60
C LEU A 194 8.37 17.20 -14.39
N HIS A 195 7.25 17.04 -13.70
CA HIS A 195 5.92 17.04 -14.33
C HIS A 195 5.66 18.34 -15.10
N ALA A 196 5.94 19.49 -14.49
CA ALA A 196 5.78 20.79 -15.15
C ALA A 196 6.67 20.92 -16.40
N VAL A 197 7.93 20.47 -16.32
CA VAL A 197 8.84 20.46 -17.46
C VAL A 197 8.39 19.49 -18.55
N ASP A 198 7.92 18.29 -18.21
CA ASP A 198 7.42 17.30 -19.18
C ASP A 198 6.27 17.87 -20.01
N ARG A 199 5.34 18.62 -19.39
CA ARG A 199 4.27 19.33 -20.12
C ARG A 199 4.80 20.41 -21.07
N LEU A 200 5.79 21.20 -20.64
CA LEU A 200 6.43 22.20 -21.50
C LEU A 200 7.17 21.56 -22.70
N VAL A 201 7.86 20.45 -22.47
CA VAL A 201 8.58 19.69 -23.51
C VAL A 201 7.61 19.04 -24.49
N ALA A 202 6.52 18.44 -24.00
CA ALA A 202 5.49 17.84 -24.85
C ALA A 202 4.85 18.88 -25.80
N ALA A 203 4.68 20.12 -25.32
CA ALA A 203 4.16 21.24 -26.11
C ALA A 203 5.23 21.97 -26.94
N ARG A 204 6.52 21.61 -26.82
CA ARG A 204 7.67 22.31 -27.43
C ARG A 204 7.71 23.81 -27.13
N SER A 205 7.30 24.19 -25.92
CA SER A 205 7.27 25.59 -25.47
C SER A 205 8.69 26.09 -25.18
N ALA A 206 9.02 27.32 -25.60
CA ALA A 206 10.32 27.95 -25.34
C ALA A 206 10.67 28.01 -23.85
N GLN A 207 9.67 28.00 -22.95
CA GLN A 207 9.86 27.92 -21.50
C GLN A 207 10.63 26.65 -21.06
N ALA A 208 10.61 25.56 -21.83
CA ALA A 208 11.41 24.36 -21.57
C ALA A 208 12.92 24.57 -21.81
N LEU A 209 13.30 25.62 -22.55
CA LEU A 209 14.69 26.00 -22.83
C LEU A 209 15.28 26.94 -21.77
N THR A 210 14.48 27.35 -20.78
CA THR A 210 14.93 28.25 -19.72
C THR A 210 15.96 27.56 -18.81
N PRO A 211 16.89 28.32 -18.18
CA PRO A 211 17.89 27.74 -17.28
C PRO A 211 17.31 26.87 -16.16
N ALA A 212 16.13 27.23 -15.63
CA ALA A 212 15.45 26.48 -14.58
C ALA A 212 14.95 25.12 -15.09
N ALA A 213 14.28 25.08 -16.25
CA ALA A 213 13.81 23.83 -16.84
C ALA A 213 14.98 22.87 -17.17
N ILE A 214 16.07 23.41 -17.71
CA ILE A 214 17.28 22.63 -18.00
C ILE A 214 17.93 22.11 -16.70
N ALA A 215 17.97 22.91 -15.64
CA ALA A 215 18.50 22.47 -14.34
C ALA A 215 17.71 21.28 -13.77
N VAL A 216 16.38 21.32 -13.84
CA VAL A 216 15.51 20.19 -13.44
C VAL A 216 15.84 18.93 -14.25
N LEU A 217 15.95 19.04 -15.57
CA LEU A 217 16.28 17.90 -16.45
C LEU A 217 17.68 17.33 -16.19
N CYS A 218 18.66 18.17 -15.86
CA CYS A 218 20.02 17.75 -15.52
C CYS A 218 20.10 17.04 -14.16
N ASN A 219 19.38 17.55 -13.16
CA ASN A 219 19.51 17.11 -11.78
C ASN A 219 18.66 15.88 -11.45
N PHE A 220 17.55 15.65 -12.15
CA PHE A 220 16.67 14.50 -11.87
C PHE A 220 17.37 13.13 -12.01
N PRO A 221 18.12 12.83 -13.10
CA PRO A 221 18.82 11.55 -13.21
C PRO A 221 19.87 11.36 -12.10
N ALA A 222 20.59 12.43 -11.74
CA ALA A 222 21.54 12.39 -10.62
C ALA A 222 20.83 12.04 -9.31
N LEU A 223 19.67 12.65 -9.03
CA LEU A 223 18.89 12.36 -7.83
C LEU A 223 18.41 10.89 -7.81
N GLN A 224 17.89 10.38 -8.92
CA GLN A 224 17.47 8.97 -9.03
C GLN A 224 18.65 8.01 -8.80
N PHE A 225 19.81 8.29 -9.38
CA PHE A 225 21.01 7.46 -9.23
C PHE A 225 21.48 7.37 -7.77
N TRP A 226 21.49 8.49 -7.04
CA TRP A 226 22.02 8.55 -5.67
C TRP A 226 20.99 8.19 -4.57
N ARG A 227 19.69 8.23 -4.87
CA ARG A 227 18.58 8.06 -3.90
C ARG A 227 17.47 7.11 -4.40
N SER A 228 17.81 6.06 -5.14
CA SER A 228 16.87 5.01 -5.59
C SER A 228 15.96 4.53 -4.44
N GLY A 229 14.65 4.82 -4.53
CA GLY A 229 13.63 4.39 -3.57
C GLY A 229 13.10 5.47 -2.60
N ASP A 230 13.65 6.70 -2.63
CA ASP A 230 13.23 7.81 -1.75
C ASP A 230 12.41 8.90 -2.45
N VAL A 231 12.30 8.86 -3.78
CA VAL A 231 11.61 9.87 -4.61
C VAL A 231 10.49 9.17 -5.39
N ASP A 232 9.26 9.68 -5.30
CA ASP A 232 8.13 9.15 -6.06
C ASP A 232 8.42 9.14 -7.57
N ASP A 233 8.25 7.99 -8.22
CA ASP A 233 8.44 7.85 -9.66
C ASP A 233 7.29 8.52 -10.43
N TYR A 234 7.49 9.77 -10.85
CA TYR A 234 6.64 10.40 -11.86
C TYR A 234 6.91 9.80 -13.23
N LYS A 235 5.90 9.14 -13.80
CA LYS A 235 5.94 8.61 -15.17
C LYS A 235 5.95 9.77 -16.16
N ASN A 236 7.06 9.93 -16.88
CA ASN A 236 7.26 10.98 -17.87
C ASN A 236 7.54 10.41 -19.27
N ALA A 237 7.46 11.26 -20.29
CA ALA A 237 7.79 10.91 -21.68
C ALA A 237 9.08 11.60 -22.18
N LEU A 238 9.89 12.16 -21.28
CA LEU A 238 11.06 13.00 -21.61
C LEU A 238 12.13 12.22 -22.39
N ASP A 239 12.39 10.96 -22.07
CA ASP A 239 13.33 10.08 -22.80
C ASP A 239 12.99 9.94 -24.29
N LYS A 240 11.72 10.15 -24.67
CA LYS A 240 11.24 10.07 -26.05
C LYS A 240 11.11 11.46 -26.67
N ASN A 241 10.68 12.45 -25.89
CA ASN A 241 10.36 13.78 -26.41
C ASN A 241 11.59 14.67 -26.55
N VAL A 242 12.55 14.60 -25.62
CA VAL A 242 13.78 15.42 -25.66
C VAL A 242 14.59 15.13 -26.93
N PRO A 243 14.92 13.86 -27.29
CA PRO A 243 15.70 13.59 -28.50
C PRO A 243 15.01 14.01 -29.81
N ARG A 244 13.67 14.10 -29.81
CA ARG A 244 12.88 14.53 -30.98
C ARG A 244 12.85 16.04 -31.16
N TRP A 245 13.44 16.79 -30.24
CA TRP A 245 13.53 18.25 -30.28
C TRP A 245 15.01 18.67 -30.25
N PRO A 246 15.64 18.81 -31.43
CA PRO A 246 17.07 19.15 -31.59
C PRO A 246 17.56 20.27 -30.67
N GLU A 247 16.86 21.39 -30.63
CA GLU A 247 17.26 22.57 -29.89
C GLU A 247 17.35 22.30 -28.39
N LEU A 248 16.37 21.58 -27.83
CA LEU A 248 16.37 21.18 -26.42
C LEU A 248 17.42 20.10 -26.15
N ASN A 249 17.53 19.10 -27.03
CA ASN A 249 18.47 17.99 -26.90
C ASN A 249 19.92 18.50 -26.82
N ASP A 250 20.28 19.41 -27.73
CA ASP A 250 21.61 19.99 -27.82
C ASP A 250 21.90 20.90 -26.61
N LEU A 251 20.94 21.74 -26.22
CA LEU A 251 21.05 22.60 -25.06
C LEU A 251 21.25 21.79 -23.78
N LEU A 252 20.45 20.73 -23.58
CA LEU A 252 20.53 19.87 -22.41
C LEU A 252 21.86 19.09 -22.38
N TYR A 253 22.32 18.60 -23.53
CA TYR A 253 23.61 17.92 -23.65
C TYR A 253 24.76 18.84 -23.22
N TRP A 254 24.88 20.03 -23.84
CA TRP A 254 25.97 20.95 -23.52
C TRP A 254 25.88 21.52 -22.10
N LYS A 255 24.67 21.71 -21.56
CA LYS A 255 24.52 22.11 -20.15
C LYS A 255 24.96 21.01 -19.19
N SER A 256 24.63 19.75 -19.48
CA SER A 256 25.10 18.60 -18.69
C SER A 256 26.64 18.55 -18.64
N ILE A 257 27.30 18.79 -19.78
CA ILE A 257 28.76 18.88 -19.88
C ILE A 257 29.31 20.05 -19.05
N ALA A 258 28.70 21.23 -19.16
CA ALA A 258 29.15 22.41 -18.43
C ALA A 258 29.06 22.23 -16.90
N VAL A 259 27.95 21.67 -16.40
CA VAL A 259 27.76 21.35 -14.97
C VAL A 259 28.84 20.37 -14.50
N ARG A 260 29.09 19.31 -15.27
CA ARG A 260 30.10 18.31 -14.96
C ARG A 260 31.52 18.88 -14.97
N ARG A 261 31.82 19.75 -15.94
CA ARG A 261 33.11 20.43 -16.06
C ARG A 261 33.39 21.32 -14.85
N ALA A 262 32.41 22.13 -14.43
CA ALA A 262 32.57 23.00 -13.26
C ALA A 262 32.94 22.19 -12.01
N HIS A 263 32.30 21.04 -11.82
CA HIS A 263 32.57 20.15 -10.70
C HIS A 263 33.97 19.49 -10.75
N ARG A 264 34.48 19.20 -11.96
CA ARG A 264 35.84 18.65 -12.16
C ARG A 264 36.94 19.69 -12.06
N ALA A 265 36.70 20.89 -12.55
CA ALA A 265 37.61 22.02 -12.40
C ALA A 265 37.91 22.28 -10.92
N ALA A 266 36.90 22.14 -10.04
CA ALA A 266 37.08 22.22 -8.58
C ALA A 266 38.02 21.12 -8.01
N LYS A 267 38.20 20.00 -8.73
CA LYS A 267 39.11 18.89 -8.38
C LYS A 267 40.41 18.93 -9.20
N GLY A 268 40.63 19.94 -10.04
CA GLY A 268 41.79 20.06 -10.92
C GLY A 268 41.80 19.11 -12.13
N GLU A 269 40.65 18.51 -12.48
CA GLU A 269 40.53 17.56 -13.59
C GLU A 269 39.88 18.22 -14.83
N THR A 270 40.28 17.79 -16.04
CA THR A 270 39.63 18.19 -17.30
C THR A 270 38.51 17.23 -17.70
N LEU A 271 37.62 17.66 -18.60
CA LEU A 271 36.51 16.86 -19.12
C LEU A 271 36.54 16.87 -20.65
N THR A 272 37.07 15.80 -21.22
CA THR A 272 37.27 15.63 -22.66
C THR A 272 36.37 14.57 -23.29
N ASP A 273 35.56 13.86 -22.49
CA ASP A 273 34.52 12.93 -22.95
C ASP A 273 33.24 13.04 -22.09
N ASP A 274 32.16 12.44 -22.58
CA ASP A 274 30.82 12.46 -21.99
C ASP A 274 30.44 11.11 -21.34
N TRP A 275 31.33 10.13 -21.34
CA TRP A 275 31.10 8.77 -20.83
C TRP A 275 30.59 8.78 -19.38
N ARG A 276 31.21 9.59 -18.52
CA ARG A 276 30.84 9.63 -17.09
C ARG A 276 29.49 10.30 -16.81
N ILE A 277 28.91 11.00 -17.79
CA ILE A 277 27.55 11.54 -17.70
C ILE A 277 26.56 10.48 -18.16
N THR A 278 26.91 9.69 -19.19
CA THR A 278 26.03 8.62 -19.67
C THR A 278 25.70 7.57 -18.60
N HIS A 279 26.61 7.34 -17.65
CA HIS A 279 26.44 6.36 -16.57
C HIS A 279 25.46 6.79 -15.45
N LEU A 280 25.17 8.08 -15.31
CA LEU A 280 24.27 8.62 -14.27
C LEU A 280 22.78 8.65 -14.70
N GLY A 281 22.49 8.25 -15.94
CA GLY A 281 21.18 8.47 -16.58
C GLY A 281 21.06 9.86 -17.20
N HIS A 282 20.34 9.99 -18.32
CA HIS A 282 20.21 11.23 -19.09
C HIS A 282 19.03 11.14 -20.07
N PHE A 283 18.40 12.28 -20.38
CA PHE A 283 17.26 12.37 -21.31
C PHE A 283 17.64 12.63 -22.77
N TRP A 284 18.83 13.19 -23.03
CA TRP A 284 19.29 13.49 -24.39
C TRP A 284 19.74 12.22 -25.12
N ARG A 285 19.60 12.14 -26.45
CA ARG A 285 20.12 11.03 -27.27
C ARG A 285 20.59 11.54 -28.62
N PHE A 286 21.54 10.82 -29.23
CA PHE A 286 22.07 11.12 -30.55
C PHE A 286 22.09 9.84 -31.38
N GLY A 287 21.53 9.91 -32.59
CA GLY A 287 21.49 8.83 -33.57
C GLY A 287 22.46 9.04 -34.73
N ALA A 288 22.40 8.14 -35.72
CA ALA A 288 23.21 8.23 -36.93
C ALA A 288 22.89 9.49 -37.75
N GLU A 289 21.64 9.94 -37.69
CA GLU A 289 21.13 11.16 -38.31
C GLU A 289 21.77 12.45 -37.75
N ASP A 290 22.32 12.41 -36.54
CA ASP A 290 22.92 13.57 -35.88
C ASP A 290 24.42 13.70 -36.14
N PHE A 291 25.04 12.75 -36.85
CA PHE A 291 26.49 12.67 -37.03
C PHE A 291 27.07 13.93 -37.67
N GLU A 292 26.47 14.44 -38.75
CA GLU A 292 26.94 15.65 -39.43
C GLU A 292 26.84 16.88 -38.53
N ARG A 293 25.75 16.99 -37.74
CA ARG A 293 25.56 18.07 -36.76
C ARG A 293 26.60 18.02 -35.65
N CYS A 294 26.88 16.84 -35.09
CA CYS A 294 27.93 16.69 -34.08
C CYS A 294 29.32 16.98 -34.64
N LEU A 295 29.58 16.65 -35.91
CA LEU A 295 30.84 16.95 -36.59
C LEU A 295 31.03 18.47 -36.76
N GLU A 296 29.97 19.22 -37.02
CA GLU A 296 30.00 20.69 -37.04
C GLU A 296 30.44 21.27 -35.69
N TRP A 297 30.07 20.66 -34.56
CA TRP A 297 30.57 21.06 -33.24
C TRP A 297 32.08 20.86 -33.10
N VAL A 298 32.65 19.82 -33.70
CA VAL A 298 34.11 19.62 -33.71
C VAL A 298 34.81 20.73 -34.48
N ALA A 299 34.20 21.26 -35.53
CA ALA A 299 34.75 22.37 -36.30
C ALA A 299 34.60 23.73 -35.61
N THR A 300 33.54 23.91 -34.81
CA THR A 300 33.16 25.23 -34.27
C THR A 300 33.55 25.44 -32.80
N LYS A 301 33.58 24.39 -31.97
CA LYS A 301 33.94 24.46 -30.55
C LYS A 301 35.46 24.54 -30.34
N GLN A 302 35.87 24.96 -29.15
CA GLN A 302 37.28 25.14 -28.79
C GLN A 302 37.64 24.37 -27.52
N GLY A 303 38.92 24.01 -27.36
CA GLY A 303 39.44 23.34 -26.15
C GLY A 303 38.72 22.04 -25.81
N ASP A 304 38.44 21.82 -24.51
CA ASP A 304 37.79 20.62 -23.99
C ASP A 304 36.41 20.34 -24.63
N ASP A 305 35.64 21.37 -25.00
CA ASP A 305 34.36 21.18 -25.70
C ASP A 305 34.54 20.56 -27.09
N ARG A 306 35.64 20.90 -27.78
CA ARG A 306 35.98 20.28 -29.07
C ARG A 306 36.30 18.80 -28.91
N ALA A 307 37.01 18.43 -27.84
CA ALA A 307 37.31 17.04 -27.49
C ALA A 307 36.03 16.26 -27.15
N VAL A 308 35.12 16.85 -26.38
CA VAL A 308 33.81 16.27 -26.03
C VAL A 308 32.96 16.05 -27.29
N ALA A 309 32.90 17.03 -28.20
CA ALA A 309 32.20 16.89 -29.48
C ALA A 309 32.77 15.73 -30.32
N LEU A 310 34.10 15.60 -30.37
CA LEU A 310 34.78 14.51 -31.06
C LEU A 310 34.45 13.15 -30.42
N SER A 311 34.45 13.06 -29.09
CA SER A 311 34.05 11.87 -28.35
C SER A 311 32.62 11.44 -28.70
N ARG A 312 31.68 12.39 -28.79
CA ARG A 312 30.29 12.13 -29.19
C ARG A 312 30.20 11.64 -30.63
N CYS A 313 30.91 12.26 -31.57
CA CYS A 313 30.97 11.78 -32.96
C CYS A 313 31.50 10.35 -33.07
N LEU A 314 32.53 10.02 -32.27
CA LEU A 314 33.10 8.69 -32.21
C LEU A 314 32.12 7.67 -31.62
N GLN A 315 31.35 8.05 -30.60
CA GLN A 315 30.32 7.19 -30.03
C GLN A 315 29.22 6.90 -31.07
N ILE A 316 28.72 7.94 -31.78
CA ILE A 316 27.74 7.78 -32.86
C ILE A 316 28.30 6.89 -33.98
N TYR A 317 29.58 7.08 -34.36
CA TYR A 317 30.26 6.23 -35.35
C TYR A 317 30.33 4.76 -34.92
N VAL A 318 30.62 4.50 -33.65
CA VAL A 318 30.66 3.13 -33.10
C VAL A 318 29.25 2.51 -33.05
N ASP A 319 28.25 3.27 -32.61
CA ASP A 319 26.86 2.82 -32.49
C ASP A 319 26.20 2.58 -33.86
N ALA A 320 26.63 3.30 -34.90
CA ALA A 320 26.22 3.12 -36.30
C ALA A 320 26.98 1.99 -37.04
N ASP A 321 27.67 1.10 -36.32
CA ASP A 321 28.45 -0.02 -36.86
C ASP A 321 29.63 0.40 -37.77
N ARG A 322 30.29 1.50 -37.41
CA ARG A 322 31.56 1.97 -38.00
C ARG A 322 31.54 2.18 -39.53
N PRO A 323 30.68 3.06 -40.07
CA PRO A 323 30.62 3.32 -41.51
C PRO A 323 31.93 3.90 -42.05
N SER A 324 32.59 3.22 -43.01
CA SER A 324 33.88 3.67 -43.56
C SER A 324 33.84 5.08 -44.16
N ALA A 325 32.68 5.49 -44.68
CA ALA A 325 32.43 6.82 -45.23
C ALA A 325 32.63 7.96 -44.21
N TRP A 326 32.52 7.68 -42.90
CA TRP A 326 32.60 8.69 -41.84
C TRP A 326 34.03 8.94 -41.34
N LEU A 327 34.99 8.09 -41.70
CA LEU A 327 36.39 8.23 -41.30
C LEU A 327 37.09 9.44 -41.92
N ALA A 328 36.84 9.71 -43.21
CA ALA A 328 37.44 10.86 -43.89
C ALA A 328 36.92 12.20 -43.31
N PRO A 329 35.61 12.38 -43.09
CA PRO A 329 35.08 13.55 -42.36
C PRO A 329 35.64 13.71 -40.93
N LEU A 330 35.75 12.63 -40.14
CA LEU A 330 36.30 12.69 -38.78
C LEU A 330 37.75 13.16 -38.75
N ARG A 331 38.59 12.62 -39.65
CA ARG A 331 40.00 13.01 -39.76
C ARG A 331 40.15 14.45 -40.24
N ALA A 332 39.35 14.86 -41.21
CA ALA A 332 39.35 16.23 -41.71
C ALA A 332 38.96 17.25 -40.62
N ALA A 333 38.06 16.89 -39.70
CA ALA A 333 37.59 17.79 -38.64
C ALA A 333 38.62 18.05 -37.52
N VAL A 334 39.72 17.31 -37.47
CA VAL A 334 40.77 17.44 -36.43
C VAL A 334 42.19 17.61 -37.00
N ASP A 335 42.32 17.73 -38.33
CA ASP A 335 43.63 17.79 -39.02
C ASP A 335 44.48 19.00 -38.59
N ASP A 336 43.83 20.06 -38.13
CA ASP A 336 44.44 21.28 -37.60
C ASP A 336 44.93 21.16 -36.15
N ASP A 337 44.57 20.10 -35.41
CA ASP A 337 44.96 19.87 -34.02
C ASP A 337 45.61 18.48 -33.85
N ALA A 338 46.95 18.48 -33.74
CA ALA A 338 47.73 17.26 -33.61
C ALA A 338 47.39 16.44 -32.35
N ALA A 339 46.93 17.06 -31.26
CA ALA A 339 46.55 16.35 -30.03
C ALA A 339 45.19 15.66 -30.18
N LEU A 340 44.22 16.33 -30.82
CA LEU A 340 42.93 15.73 -31.15
C LEU A 340 43.04 14.66 -32.22
N ALA A 341 43.87 14.86 -33.25
CA ALA A 341 44.17 13.86 -34.26
C ALA A 341 44.81 12.60 -33.64
N ALA A 342 45.76 12.76 -32.73
CA ALA A 342 46.34 11.63 -32.00
C ALA A 342 45.32 10.91 -31.10
N THR A 343 44.43 11.67 -30.45
CA THR A 343 43.34 11.11 -29.63
C THR A 343 42.33 10.35 -30.50
N LEU A 344 41.98 10.88 -31.67
CA LEU A 344 41.13 10.24 -32.66
C LEU A 344 41.71 8.90 -33.12
N GLU A 345 42.96 8.88 -33.58
CA GLU A 345 43.62 7.64 -34.03
C GLU A 345 43.76 6.62 -32.88
N THR A 346 44.06 7.08 -31.66
CA THR A 346 44.11 6.22 -30.47
C THR A 346 42.75 5.60 -30.13
N ARG A 347 41.64 6.29 -30.38
CA ARG A 347 40.28 5.79 -30.13
C ARG A 347 39.73 4.98 -31.32
N LEU A 348 40.18 5.23 -32.55
CA LEU A 348 39.86 4.44 -33.74
C LEU A 348 40.58 3.08 -33.73
N ASP A 349 41.82 3.04 -33.27
CA ASP A 349 42.64 1.85 -33.06
C ASP A 349 43.17 1.77 -31.61
N PRO A 350 42.29 1.54 -30.62
CA PRO A 350 42.72 1.42 -29.23
C PRO A 350 43.56 0.16 -29.09
N LYS A 351 44.88 0.29 -28.92
CA LYS A 351 45.77 -0.82 -28.57
C LYS A 351 45.34 -1.39 -27.23
N PRO A 352 44.58 -2.49 -27.18
CA PRO A 352 44.00 -2.93 -25.93
C PRO A 352 45.12 -3.60 -25.14
N SER A 353 45.20 -3.35 -23.83
CA SER A 353 46.13 -4.09 -22.98
C SER A 353 45.82 -5.60 -23.10
N PRO A 354 46.79 -6.50 -22.91
CA PRO A 354 46.54 -7.95 -22.99
C PRO A 354 45.37 -8.40 -22.09
N GLU A 355 45.17 -7.70 -20.98
CA GLU A 355 44.09 -7.92 -20.03
C GLU A 355 42.72 -7.47 -20.55
N ILE A 356 42.63 -6.30 -21.20
CA ILE A 356 41.41 -5.82 -21.87
C ILE A 356 41.08 -6.69 -23.08
N VAL A 357 42.06 -7.12 -23.88
CA VAL A 357 41.84 -8.09 -24.97
C VAL A 357 41.22 -9.39 -24.43
N ARG A 358 41.74 -9.89 -23.30
CA ARG A 358 41.23 -11.10 -22.65
C ARG A 358 39.83 -10.90 -22.10
N MET A 359 39.56 -9.80 -21.40
CA MET A 359 38.23 -9.46 -20.88
C MET A 359 37.21 -9.26 -22.00
N ASP A 360 37.55 -8.56 -23.08
CA ASP A 360 36.68 -8.39 -24.25
C ASP A 360 36.49 -9.69 -25.02
N ALA A 361 37.51 -10.54 -25.13
CA ALA A 361 37.36 -11.87 -25.73
C ALA A 361 36.43 -12.75 -24.89
N GLU A 362 36.55 -12.69 -23.56
CA GLU A 362 35.64 -13.37 -22.64
C GLU A 362 34.23 -12.78 -22.72
N ALA A 363 34.05 -11.45 -22.66
CA ALA A 363 32.76 -10.78 -22.77
C ALA A 363 32.09 -11.04 -24.13
N ARG A 364 32.83 -10.99 -25.25
CA ARG A 364 32.32 -11.37 -26.58
C ARG A 364 31.98 -12.85 -26.65
N ARG A 365 32.76 -13.73 -26.01
CA ARG A 365 32.43 -15.16 -25.90
C ARG A 365 31.18 -15.38 -25.07
N TRP A 366 31.00 -14.68 -23.96
CA TRP A 366 29.81 -14.72 -23.11
C TRP A 366 28.58 -14.16 -23.83
N LYS A 367 28.71 -13.02 -24.51
CA LYS A 367 27.65 -12.41 -25.34
C LYS A 367 27.24 -13.35 -26.47
N ARG A 368 28.19 -13.85 -27.27
CA ARG A 368 27.90 -14.85 -28.34
C ARG A 368 27.30 -16.13 -27.78
N LYS A 369 27.75 -16.60 -26.61
CA LYS A 369 27.19 -17.78 -25.95
C LYS A 369 25.77 -17.49 -25.45
N SER A 370 25.50 -16.29 -24.94
CA SER A 370 24.18 -15.83 -24.51
C SER A 370 23.23 -15.68 -25.70
N GLU A 371 23.62 -14.95 -26.74
CA GLU A 371 22.84 -14.79 -27.99
C GLU A 371 22.60 -16.14 -28.68
N ARG A 372 23.60 -17.03 -28.71
CA ARG A 372 23.42 -18.40 -29.25
C ARG A 372 22.46 -19.21 -28.39
N ARG A 373 22.52 -19.07 -27.06
CA ARG A 373 21.58 -19.72 -26.12
C ARG A 373 20.17 -19.15 -26.32
N GLU A 374 20.00 -17.85 -26.44
CA GLU A 374 18.71 -17.19 -26.63
C GLU A 374 18.10 -17.54 -28.00
N ARG A 375 18.89 -17.48 -29.08
CA ARG A 375 18.45 -17.93 -30.42
C ARG A 375 18.08 -19.40 -30.42
N LYS A 376 18.87 -20.24 -29.74
CA LYS A 376 18.55 -21.67 -29.58
C LYS A 376 17.28 -21.86 -28.77
N GLN A 377 17.11 -21.19 -27.63
CA GLN A 377 15.90 -21.26 -26.80
C GLN A 377 14.65 -20.78 -27.55
N LYS A 378 14.73 -19.67 -28.29
CA LYS A 378 13.64 -19.18 -29.15
C LYS A 378 13.28 -20.18 -30.25
N LYS A 379 14.29 -20.79 -30.89
CA LYS A 379 14.08 -21.83 -31.90
C LYS A 379 13.46 -23.08 -31.28
N ASP A 380 14.04 -23.61 -30.21
CA ASP A 380 13.60 -24.80 -29.51
C ASP A 380 12.17 -24.62 -28.98
N ARG A 381 11.83 -23.44 -28.41
CA ARG A 381 10.46 -23.06 -28.01
C ARG A 381 9.52 -23.06 -29.21
N GLY A 382 9.90 -22.43 -30.33
CA GLY A 382 9.08 -22.40 -31.54
C GLY A 382 8.88 -23.77 -32.19
N ASP A 383 9.90 -24.61 -32.22
CA ASP A 383 9.83 -26.00 -32.68
C ASP A 383 8.91 -26.84 -31.77
N TRP A 384 9.03 -26.65 -30.46
CA TRP A 384 8.19 -27.32 -29.47
C TRP A 384 6.71 -26.90 -29.57
N VAL A 385 6.41 -25.61 -29.71
CA VAL A 385 5.04 -25.09 -29.96
C VAL A 385 4.45 -25.71 -31.22
N ARG A 386 5.18 -25.70 -32.35
CA ARG A 386 4.72 -26.32 -33.61
C ARG A 386 4.43 -27.82 -33.44
N ALA A 387 5.29 -28.53 -32.72
CA ALA A 387 5.11 -29.96 -32.48
C ALA A 387 3.91 -30.27 -31.57
N LEU A 388 3.58 -29.40 -30.62
CA LEU A 388 2.36 -29.51 -29.81
C LEU A 388 1.11 -29.23 -30.64
N MET A 389 1.13 -28.18 -31.46
CA MET A 389 0.01 -27.86 -32.36
C MET A 389 -0.27 -28.98 -33.36
N ALA A 390 0.77 -29.67 -33.84
CA ALA A 390 0.64 -30.78 -34.78
C ALA A 390 0.10 -32.07 -34.13
N ASN A 391 0.35 -32.27 -32.82
CA ASN A 391 -0.15 -33.42 -32.09
C ASN A 391 -0.54 -33.03 -30.64
N PRO A 392 -1.71 -32.41 -30.44
CA PRO A 392 -2.18 -32.01 -29.10
C PRO A 392 -2.38 -33.20 -28.16
N ASP A 393 -2.68 -34.39 -28.72
CA ASP A 393 -2.96 -35.62 -27.98
C ASP A 393 -1.79 -36.03 -27.06
N ARG A 394 -0.55 -35.68 -27.41
CA ARG A 394 0.63 -35.96 -26.57
C ARG A 394 0.60 -35.29 -25.19
N VAL A 395 -0.21 -34.24 -25.02
CA VAL A 395 -0.42 -33.56 -23.72
C VAL A 395 -1.42 -34.34 -22.86
N LEU A 396 -2.45 -34.89 -23.49
CA LEU A 396 -3.51 -35.66 -22.83
C LEU A 396 -3.09 -37.11 -22.55
N HIS A 397 -2.39 -37.71 -23.51
CA HIS A 397 -1.92 -39.10 -23.50
C HIS A 397 -0.41 -39.14 -23.79
N PRO A 398 0.43 -38.67 -22.84
CA PRO A 398 1.87 -38.68 -23.03
C PRO A 398 2.41 -40.11 -23.13
N ALA A 399 3.12 -40.40 -24.23
CA ALA A 399 3.64 -41.74 -24.49
C ALA A 399 4.70 -42.16 -23.46
N GLY A 400 4.53 -43.35 -22.88
CA GLY A 400 5.50 -43.94 -21.94
C GLY A 400 5.34 -43.50 -20.48
N PHE A 401 4.32 -42.70 -20.17
CA PHE A 401 3.98 -42.29 -18.81
C PHE A 401 2.84 -43.12 -18.25
N GLN A 402 2.92 -43.49 -16.97
CA GLN A 402 1.81 -44.13 -16.25
C GLN A 402 0.78 -43.08 -15.81
N PRO A 403 -0.49 -43.48 -15.58
CA PRO A 403 -1.48 -42.60 -14.96
C PRO A 403 -0.96 -41.99 -13.64
N GLY A 404 -1.04 -40.67 -13.51
CA GLY A 404 -0.53 -39.92 -12.34
C GLY A 404 0.94 -39.47 -12.46
N GLU A 405 1.64 -39.82 -13.53
CA GLU A 405 2.97 -39.26 -13.84
C GLU A 405 2.86 -37.95 -14.65
N PHE A 406 3.78 -37.04 -14.36
CA PHE A 406 3.76 -35.68 -14.89
C PHE A 406 4.80 -35.52 -16.01
N SER A 407 4.35 -35.26 -17.23
CA SER A 407 5.22 -35.16 -18.40
C SER A 407 5.89 -33.78 -18.53
N GLY A 408 7.01 -33.73 -19.27
CA GLY A 408 7.71 -32.47 -19.53
C GLY A 408 6.86 -31.44 -20.30
N ASP A 409 5.96 -31.89 -21.17
CA ASP A 409 5.05 -31.00 -21.90
C ASP A 409 4.02 -30.36 -20.97
N GLN A 410 3.40 -31.16 -20.09
CA GLN A 410 2.48 -30.66 -19.07
C GLN A 410 3.20 -29.69 -18.13
N TYR A 411 4.44 -29.97 -17.73
CA TYR A 411 5.27 -29.06 -16.94
C TYR A 411 5.50 -27.71 -17.61
N HIS A 412 5.96 -27.70 -18.86
CA HIS A 412 6.25 -26.46 -19.56
C HIS A 412 4.99 -25.66 -19.91
N LEU A 413 3.86 -26.33 -20.16
CA LEU A 413 2.56 -25.67 -20.31
C LEU A 413 2.10 -25.05 -18.99
N LEU A 414 2.20 -25.77 -17.86
CA LEU A 414 1.87 -25.24 -16.54
C LEU A 414 2.70 -23.99 -16.21
N LEU A 415 4.01 -24.02 -16.44
CA LEU A 415 4.87 -22.83 -16.28
C LEU A 415 4.46 -21.66 -17.20
N SER A 416 3.98 -21.97 -18.41
CA SER A 416 3.54 -20.94 -19.35
C SER A 416 2.24 -20.27 -18.88
N VAL A 417 1.35 -21.01 -18.20
CA VAL A 417 0.11 -20.45 -17.60
C VAL A 417 0.41 -19.64 -16.35
N MET A 418 1.26 -20.14 -15.45
CA MET A 418 1.56 -19.47 -14.17
C MET A 418 2.39 -18.18 -14.36
N GLY A 419 3.13 -18.05 -15.46
CA GLY A 419 3.97 -16.90 -15.76
C GLY A 419 5.22 -16.78 -14.87
N SER A 420 5.92 -15.64 -14.96
CA SER A 420 7.18 -15.37 -14.22
C SER A 420 6.99 -14.52 -12.95
N GLY A 421 5.76 -14.35 -12.47
CA GLY A 421 5.45 -13.59 -11.26
C GLY A 421 5.52 -14.42 -9.98
N VAL A 422 5.52 -13.75 -8.81
CA VAL A 422 5.33 -14.42 -7.52
C VAL A 422 3.92 -15.00 -7.47
N SER A 423 3.80 -16.32 -7.31
CA SER A 423 2.49 -16.99 -7.30
C SER A 423 1.68 -16.62 -6.06
N THR A 424 0.49 -16.05 -6.24
CA THR A 424 -0.45 -15.70 -5.16
C THR A 424 -1.44 -16.81 -4.82
N SER A 425 -1.51 -17.88 -5.62
CA SER A 425 -2.32 -19.08 -5.38
C SER A 425 -1.68 -20.28 -6.07
N ARG A 426 -1.95 -21.50 -5.58
CA ARG A 426 -1.51 -22.74 -6.24
C ARG A 426 -2.47 -23.18 -7.35
N GLU A 427 -3.62 -22.51 -7.51
CA GLU A 427 -4.59 -22.74 -8.59
C GLU A 427 -4.37 -21.82 -9.81
N ASN A 428 -3.29 -21.03 -9.84
CA ASN A 428 -2.99 -20.09 -10.94
C ASN A 428 -2.93 -20.76 -12.34
N GLY A 429 -2.67 -22.08 -12.39
CA GLY A 429 -2.73 -22.88 -13.61
C GLY A 429 -4.14 -23.04 -14.20
N ALA A 430 -5.22 -22.72 -13.46
CA ALA A 430 -6.59 -22.96 -13.88
C ALA A 430 -7.05 -22.07 -15.05
N ASN A 431 -6.37 -20.95 -15.30
CA ASN A 431 -6.67 -20.08 -16.44
C ASN A 431 -6.04 -20.61 -17.75
N TRP A 432 -6.38 -21.85 -18.11
CA TRP A 432 -5.83 -22.57 -19.25
C TRP A 432 -6.08 -21.86 -20.60
N ARG A 433 -7.11 -21.00 -20.69
CA ARG A 433 -7.42 -20.20 -21.88
C ARG A 433 -6.27 -19.24 -22.27
N THR A 434 -5.39 -18.91 -21.33
CA THR A 434 -4.16 -18.11 -21.60
C THR A 434 -3.18 -18.80 -22.55
N LEU A 435 -3.28 -20.12 -22.73
CA LEU A 435 -2.46 -20.88 -23.70
C LEU A 435 -2.93 -20.69 -25.15
N ILE A 436 -4.19 -20.30 -25.37
CA ILE A 436 -4.80 -20.23 -26.72
C ILE A 436 -3.99 -19.35 -27.68
N PRO A 437 -3.52 -18.13 -27.31
CA PRO A 437 -2.80 -17.27 -28.24
C PRO A 437 -1.47 -17.84 -28.75
N GLU A 438 -0.72 -18.59 -27.92
CA GLU A 438 0.59 -19.15 -28.29
C GLU A 438 0.48 -20.58 -28.85
N PHE A 439 -0.40 -21.42 -28.28
CA PHE A 439 -0.46 -22.87 -28.55
C PHE A 439 -1.69 -23.30 -29.34
N GLY A 440 -2.67 -22.41 -29.52
CA GLY A 440 -3.95 -22.73 -30.12
C GLY A 440 -4.92 -23.47 -29.19
N GLU A 441 -6.19 -23.44 -29.57
CA GLU A 441 -7.29 -24.01 -28.78
C GLU A 441 -7.21 -25.53 -28.53
N PRO A 442 -6.79 -26.37 -29.50
CA PRO A 442 -6.68 -27.82 -29.28
C PRO A 442 -5.67 -28.19 -28.18
N VAL A 443 -4.52 -27.52 -28.14
CA VAL A 443 -3.48 -27.78 -27.12
C VAL A 443 -3.93 -27.28 -25.76
N ALA A 444 -4.56 -26.11 -25.70
CA ALA A 444 -5.10 -25.55 -24.47
C ALA A 444 -6.18 -26.46 -23.86
N ARG A 445 -7.07 -27.04 -24.68
CA ARG A 445 -8.04 -28.05 -24.25
C ARG A 445 -7.37 -29.35 -23.79
N ALA A 446 -6.38 -29.84 -24.51
CA ALA A 446 -5.64 -31.04 -24.10
C ALA A 446 -4.94 -30.86 -22.74
N PHE A 447 -4.39 -29.67 -22.47
CA PHE A 447 -3.84 -29.32 -21.15
C PHE A 447 -4.90 -29.36 -20.04
N ARG A 448 -6.05 -28.73 -20.28
CA ARG A 448 -7.20 -28.73 -19.36
C ARG A 448 -7.66 -30.15 -19.04
N ASP A 449 -7.92 -30.95 -20.07
CA ASP A 449 -8.42 -32.32 -19.93
C ASP A 449 -7.37 -33.23 -19.26
N ALA A 450 -6.07 -33.01 -19.54
CA ALA A 450 -4.97 -33.71 -18.89
C ALA A 450 -4.88 -33.38 -17.39
N ALA A 451 -5.01 -32.10 -17.02
CA ALA A 451 -5.02 -31.68 -15.62
C ALA A 451 -6.20 -32.31 -14.86
N ILE A 452 -7.39 -32.30 -15.47
CA ILE A 452 -8.60 -32.94 -14.94
C ILE A 452 -8.38 -34.44 -14.72
N ALA A 453 -7.81 -35.15 -15.70
CA ALA A 453 -7.53 -36.57 -15.55
C ALA A 453 -6.44 -36.85 -14.48
N HIS A 454 -5.47 -35.95 -14.34
CA HIS A 454 -4.33 -36.11 -13.43
C HIS A 454 -4.74 -36.07 -11.96
N TRP A 455 -5.62 -35.14 -11.57
CA TRP A 455 -6.02 -35.01 -10.17
C TRP A 455 -6.78 -36.24 -9.64
N ARG A 456 -7.48 -36.97 -10.53
CA ARG A 456 -8.22 -38.19 -10.17
C ARG A 456 -7.33 -39.38 -9.83
N VAL A 457 -6.06 -39.35 -10.24
CA VAL A 457 -5.12 -40.46 -10.06
C VAL A 457 -3.97 -40.08 -9.11
N TYR A 458 -3.48 -38.84 -9.20
CA TYR A 458 -2.40 -38.36 -8.34
C TYR A 458 -2.86 -38.33 -6.89
N ARG A 459 -2.13 -38.95 -5.96
CA ARG A 459 -2.49 -38.96 -4.53
C ARG A 459 -1.49 -38.15 -3.72
N PRO A 460 -1.82 -36.93 -3.27
CA PRO A 460 -0.94 -36.19 -2.36
C PRO A 460 -0.83 -36.90 -1.01
N THR A 461 0.36 -36.97 -0.45
CA THR A 461 0.62 -37.49 0.91
C THR A 461 0.30 -36.42 1.93
N LEU A 462 -0.55 -36.68 2.91
CA LEU A 462 -0.93 -35.67 3.91
C LEU A 462 0.13 -35.52 5.01
N ARG A 463 0.05 -34.43 5.79
CA ARG A 463 0.94 -34.25 6.95
C ARG A 463 0.70 -35.33 8.00
N SER A 464 -0.56 -35.68 8.25
CA SER A 464 -0.92 -36.80 9.15
C SER A 464 -0.34 -38.15 8.74
N GLU A 465 0.03 -38.31 7.47
CA GLU A 465 0.64 -39.53 6.92
C GLU A 465 2.18 -39.46 6.86
N GLY A 466 2.78 -38.40 7.41
CA GLY A 466 4.23 -38.18 7.36
C GLY A 466 4.73 -37.49 6.08
N GLY A 467 3.86 -36.81 5.34
CA GLY A 467 4.23 -36.04 4.15
C GLY A 467 5.12 -34.83 4.49
N GLU A 468 6.21 -34.66 3.75
CA GLU A 468 7.13 -33.52 3.90
C GLU A 468 6.60 -32.30 3.13
N THR A 469 6.36 -31.18 3.82
CA THR A 469 5.81 -29.95 3.19
C THR A 469 6.86 -28.88 2.89
N GLY A 470 8.15 -29.22 2.98
CA GLY A 470 9.24 -28.28 2.66
C GLY A 470 9.36 -27.92 1.18
N SER A 471 8.68 -28.68 0.30
CA SER A 471 8.63 -28.44 -1.14
C SER A 471 7.30 -28.93 -1.70
N THR A 472 6.68 -28.16 -2.61
CA THR A 472 5.45 -28.55 -3.31
C THR A 472 5.82 -29.03 -4.71
N PRO A 473 5.66 -30.33 -5.04
CA PRO A 473 5.96 -30.84 -6.36
C PRO A 473 5.06 -30.22 -7.44
N TYR A 474 5.60 -29.94 -8.64
CA TYR A 474 4.79 -29.43 -9.75
C TYR A 474 3.65 -30.39 -10.17
N SER A 475 3.82 -31.69 -9.95
CA SER A 475 2.75 -32.68 -10.16
C SER A 475 1.54 -32.44 -9.27
N LEU A 476 1.75 -32.01 -8.02
CA LEU A 476 0.67 -31.62 -7.12
C LEU A 476 0.00 -30.32 -7.59
N ILE A 477 0.79 -29.32 -7.98
CA ILE A 477 0.25 -28.06 -8.53
C ILE A 477 -0.61 -28.34 -9.78
N PHE A 478 -0.18 -29.27 -10.63
CA PHE A 478 -0.93 -29.68 -11.82
C PHE A 478 -2.24 -30.40 -11.47
N ALA A 479 -2.24 -31.27 -10.46
CA ALA A 479 -3.44 -31.89 -9.94
C ALA A 479 -4.42 -30.86 -9.35
N MET A 480 -3.94 -29.96 -8.50
CA MET A 480 -4.77 -28.88 -7.93
C MET A 480 -5.36 -27.99 -9.04
N THR A 481 -4.56 -27.68 -10.07
CA THR A 481 -5.02 -26.97 -11.27
C THR A 481 -6.18 -27.71 -11.94
N GLY A 482 -6.07 -29.03 -12.13
CA GLY A 482 -7.12 -29.84 -12.71
C GLY A 482 -8.42 -29.84 -11.91
N LEU A 483 -8.29 -29.98 -10.59
CA LEU A 483 -9.43 -29.98 -9.67
C LEU A 483 -10.15 -28.62 -9.67
N ALA A 484 -9.39 -27.53 -9.65
CA ALA A 484 -9.93 -26.17 -9.73
C ALA A 484 -10.64 -25.89 -11.06
N ILE A 485 -10.08 -26.37 -12.18
CA ILE A 485 -10.73 -26.27 -13.50
C ILE A 485 -12.06 -27.01 -13.52
N GLU A 486 -12.08 -28.27 -13.07
CA GLU A 486 -13.29 -29.08 -13.11
C GLU A 486 -14.39 -28.49 -12.23
N ALA A 487 -14.03 -28.05 -11.02
CA ALA A 487 -14.96 -27.44 -10.10
C ALA A 487 -15.50 -26.07 -10.59
N ALA A 488 -14.69 -25.30 -11.32
CA ALA A 488 -15.12 -24.00 -11.87
C ALA A 488 -15.98 -24.15 -13.13
N GLU A 489 -15.74 -25.16 -13.96
CA GLU A 489 -16.44 -25.34 -15.24
C GLU A 489 -17.68 -26.25 -15.15
N ASP A 490 -17.74 -27.16 -14.18
CA ASP A 490 -18.91 -28.00 -13.93
C ASP A 490 -19.68 -27.52 -12.69
N SER A 491 -20.78 -26.81 -12.91
CA SER A 491 -21.64 -26.34 -11.80
C SER A 491 -22.26 -27.48 -10.98
N ALA A 492 -22.27 -28.71 -11.51
CA ALA A 492 -22.73 -29.91 -10.83
C ALA A 492 -21.57 -30.78 -10.31
N PHE A 493 -20.33 -30.26 -10.31
CA PHE A 493 -19.11 -30.97 -9.93
C PHE A 493 -19.27 -31.79 -8.65
N ALA A 494 -19.68 -31.16 -7.55
CA ALA A 494 -19.82 -31.82 -6.27
C ALA A 494 -20.89 -32.94 -6.27
N GLN A 495 -21.96 -32.83 -7.08
CA GLN A 495 -22.99 -33.87 -7.13
C GLN A 495 -22.63 -35.06 -8.04
N ARG A 496 -21.59 -34.92 -8.89
CA ARG A 496 -21.16 -35.97 -9.83
C ARG A 496 -20.07 -36.87 -9.28
N LEU A 497 -19.39 -36.46 -8.21
CA LEU A 497 -18.38 -37.29 -7.58
C LEU A 497 -19.03 -38.46 -6.84
N THR A 498 -18.32 -39.58 -6.81
CA THR A 498 -18.59 -40.67 -5.87
C THR A 498 -17.97 -40.34 -4.50
N GLU A 499 -18.39 -41.06 -3.45
CA GLU A 499 -17.83 -40.86 -2.10
C GLU A 499 -16.30 -41.07 -2.07
N GLU A 500 -15.77 -42.05 -2.80
CA GLU A 500 -14.33 -42.29 -2.90
C GLU A 500 -13.58 -41.16 -3.62
N GLU A 501 -14.18 -40.60 -4.68
CA GLU A 501 -13.59 -39.47 -5.40
C GLU A 501 -13.65 -38.18 -4.57
N ALA A 502 -14.72 -37.98 -3.79
CA ALA A 502 -14.80 -36.89 -2.83
C ALA A 502 -13.74 -37.04 -1.73
N ARG A 503 -13.59 -38.23 -1.14
CA ARG A 503 -12.53 -38.54 -0.17
C ARG A 503 -11.14 -38.26 -0.75
N HIS A 504 -10.94 -38.59 -2.02
CA HIS A 504 -9.70 -38.29 -2.73
C HIS A 504 -9.49 -36.77 -2.92
N ALA A 505 -10.52 -36.04 -3.35
CA ALA A 505 -10.46 -34.59 -3.55
C ALA A 505 -10.18 -33.82 -2.24
N PHE A 506 -10.73 -34.25 -1.09
CA PHE A 506 -10.46 -33.61 0.19
C PHE A 506 -8.97 -33.62 0.59
N ARG A 507 -8.16 -34.54 0.04
CA ARG A 507 -6.72 -34.59 0.32
C ARG A 507 -5.95 -33.39 -0.24
N TYR A 508 -6.56 -32.60 -1.12
CA TYR A 508 -5.95 -31.41 -1.71
C TYR A 508 -6.23 -30.12 -0.93
N VAL A 509 -7.17 -30.15 0.02
CA VAL A 509 -7.68 -28.95 0.72
C VAL A 509 -6.58 -28.21 1.48
N THR A 510 -5.73 -28.93 2.20
CA THR A 510 -4.65 -28.35 3.02
C THR A 510 -3.41 -27.96 2.21
N TRP A 511 -3.42 -28.17 0.89
CA TRP A 511 -2.30 -27.84 0.01
C TRP A 511 -2.44 -26.47 -0.64
N GLU A 512 -3.53 -25.73 -0.45
CA GLU A 512 -3.64 -24.34 -0.94
C GLU A 512 -2.72 -23.39 -0.14
N LEU A 513 -2.26 -22.31 -0.78
CA LEU A 513 -1.25 -21.43 -0.20
C LEU A 513 -1.84 -20.40 0.78
N ASN A 514 -3.07 -19.96 0.52
CA ASN A 514 -3.70 -18.84 1.23
C ASN A 514 -5.14 -19.20 1.64
N GLY A 515 -5.29 -20.14 2.58
CA GLY A 515 -6.60 -20.62 3.04
C GLY A 515 -7.03 -21.89 2.32
N PHE A 516 -8.32 -21.99 2.01
CA PHE A 516 -8.89 -23.16 1.35
C PHE A 516 -9.24 -22.91 -0.11
N PRO A 517 -9.22 -23.97 -0.94
CA PRO A 517 -9.74 -23.92 -2.30
C PRO A 517 -11.22 -23.49 -2.35
N VAL A 518 -11.59 -22.73 -3.38
CA VAL A 518 -12.96 -22.18 -3.52
C VAL A 518 -14.05 -23.25 -3.63
N TRP A 519 -13.69 -24.45 -4.09
CA TRP A 519 -14.61 -25.59 -4.24
C TRP A 519 -14.83 -26.37 -2.93
N PHE A 520 -14.03 -26.13 -1.88
CA PHE A 520 -14.05 -26.90 -0.64
C PHE A 520 -15.42 -26.89 0.05
N GLU A 521 -16.02 -25.71 0.24
CA GLU A 521 -17.32 -25.58 0.92
C GLU A 521 -18.43 -26.32 0.15
N THR A 522 -18.46 -26.19 -1.17
CA THR A 522 -19.47 -26.85 -2.02
C THR A 522 -19.34 -28.36 -1.94
N LEU A 523 -18.10 -28.88 -1.96
CA LEU A 523 -17.84 -30.31 -1.83
C LEU A 523 -18.20 -30.83 -0.43
N TYR A 524 -17.84 -30.08 0.62
CA TYR A 524 -18.17 -30.41 2.00
C TYR A 524 -19.69 -30.54 2.22
N ARG A 525 -20.47 -29.60 1.66
CA ARG A 525 -21.94 -29.65 1.75
C ARG A 525 -22.56 -30.84 1.02
N ALA A 526 -21.89 -31.39 0.00
CA ALA A 526 -22.35 -32.58 -0.72
C ALA A 526 -21.95 -33.89 -0.01
N PHE A 527 -20.79 -33.92 0.66
CA PHE A 527 -20.27 -35.08 1.41
C PHE A 527 -19.85 -34.68 2.82
N PRO A 528 -20.80 -34.34 3.71
CA PRO A 528 -20.49 -33.79 5.02
C PRO A 528 -19.69 -34.75 5.91
N ASP A 529 -20.06 -36.04 5.94
CA ASP A 529 -19.37 -37.03 6.77
C ASP A 529 -17.92 -37.25 6.33
N THR A 530 -17.70 -37.43 5.01
CA THR A 530 -16.37 -37.60 4.42
C THR A 530 -15.52 -36.34 4.57
N GLY A 531 -16.12 -35.16 4.36
CA GLY A 531 -15.45 -33.88 4.50
C GLY A 531 -15.03 -33.62 5.95
N PHE A 532 -15.92 -33.92 6.91
CA PHE A 532 -15.63 -33.82 8.33
C PHE A 532 -14.49 -34.76 8.74
N GLU A 533 -14.52 -36.02 8.30
CA GLU A 533 -13.45 -36.99 8.58
C GLU A 533 -12.08 -36.49 8.11
N ALA A 534 -12.01 -35.93 6.89
CA ALA A 534 -10.78 -35.40 6.32
C ALA A 534 -10.23 -34.19 7.10
N VAL A 535 -11.10 -33.25 7.46
CA VAL A 535 -10.74 -32.08 8.29
C VAL A 535 -10.31 -32.54 9.68
N ALA A 536 -11.09 -33.40 10.33
CA ALA A 536 -10.84 -33.88 11.68
C ALA A 536 -9.49 -34.60 11.79
N THR A 537 -9.13 -35.40 10.78
CA THR A 537 -7.84 -36.10 10.73
C THR A 537 -6.66 -35.13 10.76
N GLU A 538 -6.65 -34.11 9.89
CA GLU A 538 -5.56 -33.12 9.86
C GLU A 538 -5.60 -32.18 11.06
N LEU A 539 -6.79 -31.85 11.58
CA LEU A 539 -6.97 -30.98 12.74
C LEU A 539 -6.45 -31.65 14.02
N VAL A 540 -6.84 -32.90 14.29
CA VAL A 540 -6.31 -33.65 15.45
C VAL A 540 -4.80 -33.80 15.34
N TRP A 541 -4.30 -34.12 14.15
CA TRP A 541 -2.86 -34.21 13.92
C TRP A 541 -2.14 -32.89 14.23
N GLU A 542 -2.66 -31.74 13.77
CA GLU A 542 -2.06 -30.43 14.08
C GLU A 542 -2.10 -30.15 15.59
N LEU A 543 -3.21 -30.46 16.28
CA LEU A 543 -3.33 -30.26 17.72
C LEU A 543 -2.33 -31.12 18.52
N GLU A 544 -2.10 -32.37 18.11
CA GLU A 544 -1.13 -33.28 18.76
C GLU A 544 0.34 -32.89 18.50
N HIS A 545 0.64 -32.28 17.35
CA HIS A 545 2.01 -32.00 16.93
C HIS A 545 2.40 -30.52 17.06
N THR A 546 1.48 -29.65 17.49
CA THR A 546 1.79 -28.25 17.79
C THR A 546 2.63 -28.15 19.06
N GLY A 547 3.94 -27.90 18.88
CA GLY A 547 4.90 -27.61 19.95
C GLY A 547 4.94 -26.13 20.32
N GLU A 548 6.13 -25.58 20.53
CA GLU A 548 6.30 -24.13 20.82
C GLU A 548 6.02 -23.23 19.62
N HIS A 549 6.23 -23.73 18.39
CA HIS A 549 5.97 -23.00 17.16
C HIS A 549 4.67 -23.45 16.50
N PRO A 550 3.83 -22.51 15.99
CA PRO A 550 2.61 -22.87 15.28
C PRO A 550 2.94 -23.54 13.94
N LEU A 551 2.22 -24.60 13.61
CA LEU A 551 2.40 -25.34 12.35
C LEU A 551 1.73 -24.67 11.14
N HIS A 552 0.85 -23.67 11.39
CA HIS A 552 0.06 -22.93 10.40
C HIS A 552 -0.49 -23.85 9.31
N HIS A 553 -1.20 -24.91 9.71
CA HIS A 553 -1.62 -25.98 8.79
C HIS A 553 -3.09 -25.88 8.40
N ILE A 554 -4.01 -26.33 9.25
CA ILE A 554 -5.44 -26.31 8.98
C ILE A 554 -6.18 -25.41 9.98
N LEU A 555 -5.71 -25.30 11.21
CA LEU A 555 -6.36 -24.56 12.28
C LEU A 555 -6.46 -23.04 12.00
N HIS A 556 -5.38 -22.45 11.49
CA HIS A 556 -5.35 -21.05 11.04
C HIS A 556 -6.40 -20.81 9.94
N ASP A 557 -6.45 -21.71 8.95
CA ASP A 557 -7.31 -21.55 7.78
C ASP A 557 -8.78 -21.80 8.12
N ILE A 558 -9.08 -22.72 9.05
CA ILE A 558 -10.43 -22.89 9.60
C ILE A 558 -10.93 -21.58 10.23
N LEU A 559 -10.10 -20.89 11.02
CA LEU A 559 -10.51 -19.65 11.66
C LEU A 559 -10.87 -18.56 10.64
N TYR A 560 -9.98 -18.29 9.69
CA TYR A 560 -10.10 -17.11 8.82
C TYR A 560 -10.80 -17.37 7.48
N HIS A 561 -10.76 -18.60 6.97
CA HIS A 561 -11.24 -18.94 5.63
C HIS A 561 -12.42 -19.92 5.61
N ALA A 562 -12.76 -20.56 6.73
CA ALA A 562 -13.94 -21.45 6.82
C ALA A 562 -14.80 -21.22 8.10
N PRO A 563 -15.34 -20.01 8.34
CA PRO A 563 -16.23 -19.76 9.48
C PRO A 563 -17.49 -20.64 9.48
N TRP A 564 -17.96 -21.07 8.30
CA TRP A 564 -19.09 -21.99 8.16
C TRP A 564 -18.84 -23.39 8.75
N LEU A 565 -17.58 -23.76 8.98
CA LEU A 565 -17.17 -25.07 9.50
C LEU A 565 -17.06 -25.09 11.04
N HIS A 566 -17.07 -23.91 11.68
CA HIS A 566 -16.84 -23.77 13.14
C HIS A 566 -17.83 -24.61 13.96
N GLY A 567 -19.09 -24.70 13.53
CA GLY A 567 -20.12 -25.50 14.21
C GLY A 567 -19.76 -26.99 14.26
N ASP A 568 -19.22 -27.53 13.17
CA ASP A 568 -18.94 -28.96 13.03
C ASP A 568 -17.66 -29.36 13.76
N VAL A 569 -16.60 -28.53 13.70
CA VAL A 569 -15.31 -28.82 14.36
C VAL A 569 -15.27 -28.46 15.84
N ALA A 570 -16.17 -27.60 16.32
CA ALA A 570 -16.15 -27.13 17.70
C ALA A 570 -16.26 -28.25 18.76
N PRO A 571 -17.15 -29.26 18.62
CA PRO A 571 -17.20 -30.38 19.57
C PRO A 571 -15.87 -31.13 19.68
N LEU A 572 -15.20 -31.35 18.55
CA LEU A 572 -13.89 -32.01 18.50
C LEU A 572 -12.80 -31.19 19.23
N ILE A 573 -12.73 -29.89 18.94
CA ILE A 573 -11.78 -28.98 19.60
C ILE A 573 -12.07 -28.90 21.11
N LEU A 574 -13.35 -28.84 21.49
CA LEU A 574 -13.79 -28.76 22.88
C LEU A 574 -13.38 -30.01 23.66
N ASP A 575 -13.67 -31.20 23.14
CA ASP A 575 -13.31 -32.47 23.77
C ASP A 575 -11.79 -32.63 23.87
N TRP A 576 -11.07 -32.23 22.81
CA TRP A 576 -9.61 -32.29 22.81
C TRP A 576 -9.00 -31.37 23.87
N LEU A 577 -9.45 -30.11 23.96
CA LEU A 577 -8.98 -29.14 24.97
C LEU A 577 -9.43 -29.51 26.40
N ALA A 578 -10.52 -30.26 26.56
CA ALA A 578 -10.93 -30.76 27.86
C ALA A 578 -9.95 -31.81 28.42
N ALA A 579 -9.33 -32.59 27.52
CA ALA A 579 -8.40 -33.67 27.83
C ALA A 579 -6.91 -33.25 27.79
N HIS A 580 -6.55 -32.25 26.99
CA HIS A 580 -5.15 -31.87 26.73
C HIS A 580 -4.89 -30.37 26.95
N ASP A 581 -3.61 -30.00 26.98
CA ASP A 581 -3.15 -28.62 27.10
C ASP A 581 -2.38 -28.21 25.84
N LEU A 582 -2.75 -27.08 25.23
CA LEU A 582 -2.14 -26.57 23.99
C LEU A 582 -1.17 -25.45 24.32
N LEU A 583 0.14 -25.74 24.35
CA LEU A 583 1.16 -24.80 24.84
C LEU A 583 1.32 -23.56 23.96
N ASN A 584 1.16 -23.70 22.64
CA ASN A 584 1.31 -22.58 21.71
C ASN A 584 0.16 -21.57 21.85
N ALA A 585 0.52 -20.30 22.09
CA ALA A 585 -0.41 -19.20 22.32
C ALA A 585 -1.30 -18.87 21.11
N ASP A 586 -0.78 -18.98 19.88
CA ASP A 586 -1.53 -18.69 18.66
C ASP A 586 -2.49 -19.81 18.30
N ALA A 587 -2.05 -21.06 18.38
CA ALA A 587 -2.90 -22.22 18.18
C ALA A 587 -4.06 -22.25 19.19
N LEU A 588 -3.76 -21.97 20.47
CA LEU A 588 -4.81 -21.81 21.49
C LEU A 588 -5.78 -20.69 21.11
N ARG A 589 -5.28 -19.51 20.72
CA ARG A 589 -6.12 -18.40 20.26
C ARG A 589 -7.04 -18.81 19.11
N TYR A 590 -6.54 -19.56 18.12
CA TYR A 590 -7.37 -20.06 17.02
C TYR A 590 -8.49 -20.97 17.52
N CYS A 591 -8.17 -21.97 18.35
CA CYS A 591 -9.17 -22.86 18.94
C CYS A 591 -10.24 -22.10 19.72
N LEU A 592 -9.84 -21.15 20.59
CA LEU A 592 -10.80 -20.40 21.41
C LEU A 592 -11.72 -19.52 20.56
N ASN A 593 -11.22 -18.91 19.48
CA ASN A 593 -12.03 -18.10 18.58
C ASN A 593 -12.98 -18.96 17.74
N ILE A 594 -12.55 -20.15 17.28
CA ILE A 594 -13.44 -21.11 16.60
C ILE A 594 -14.57 -21.55 17.54
N LEU A 595 -14.24 -21.89 18.80
CA LEU A 595 -15.24 -22.25 19.81
C LEU A 595 -16.23 -21.12 20.09
N ALA A 596 -15.74 -19.89 20.28
CA ALA A 596 -16.59 -18.72 20.53
C ALA A 596 -17.50 -18.35 19.33
N GLY A 597 -17.05 -18.63 18.10
CA GLY A 597 -17.84 -18.43 16.88
C GLY A 597 -18.77 -19.58 16.50
N SER A 598 -18.74 -20.69 17.25
CA SER A 598 -19.53 -21.89 16.97
C SER A 598 -20.91 -21.87 17.64
N SER A 599 -21.68 -22.94 17.44
CA SER A 599 -22.97 -23.18 18.10
C SER A 599 -22.87 -23.80 19.50
N VAL A 600 -21.66 -23.91 20.09
CA VAL A 600 -21.49 -24.46 21.44
C VAL A 600 -22.16 -23.54 22.46
N ALA A 601 -22.91 -24.14 23.38
CA ALA A 601 -23.63 -23.39 24.41
C ALA A 601 -22.64 -22.60 25.31
N PRO A 602 -22.90 -21.30 25.57
CA PRO A 602 -22.00 -20.46 26.38
C PRO A 602 -21.65 -21.06 27.74
N GLY A 603 -22.60 -21.73 28.42
CA GLY A 603 -22.35 -22.38 29.71
C GLY A 603 -21.32 -23.51 29.67
N VAL A 604 -21.21 -24.23 28.53
CA VAL A 604 -20.21 -25.28 28.34
C VAL A 604 -18.82 -24.67 28.18
N LEU A 605 -18.72 -23.60 27.37
CA LEU A 605 -17.47 -22.85 27.19
C LEU A 605 -17.02 -22.21 28.52
N ALA A 606 -17.95 -21.61 29.27
CA ALA A 606 -17.68 -21.02 30.57
C ALA A 606 -17.15 -22.05 31.57
N ALA A 607 -17.72 -23.26 31.62
CA ALA A 607 -17.25 -24.33 32.49
C ALA A 607 -15.83 -24.78 32.15
N LEU A 608 -15.51 -24.97 30.86
CA LEU A 608 -14.16 -25.30 30.42
C LEU A 608 -13.17 -24.17 30.75
N ALA A 609 -13.56 -22.93 30.43
CA ALA A 609 -12.74 -21.75 30.65
C ALA A 609 -12.44 -21.55 32.14
N ALA A 610 -13.43 -21.67 33.03
CA ALA A 610 -13.24 -21.60 34.48
C ALA A 610 -12.28 -22.69 35.00
N LYS A 611 -12.45 -23.94 34.53
CA LYS A 611 -11.56 -25.06 34.89
C LYS A 611 -10.12 -24.82 34.46
N LYS A 612 -9.89 -24.32 33.25
CA LYS A 612 -8.53 -24.06 32.72
C LYS A 612 -7.92 -22.78 33.30
N ALA A 613 -8.70 -21.73 33.50
CA ALA A 613 -8.27 -20.46 34.11
C ALA A 613 -7.80 -20.62 35.57
N THR A 614 -8.30 -21.64 36.28
CA THR A 614 -7.93 -21.95 37.67
C THR A 614 -6.83 -23.00 37.79
N ASN A 615 -6.36 -23.57 36.67
CA ASN A 615 -5.27 -24.53 36.69
C ASN A 615 -3.91 -23.83 36.84
N ALA A 616 -3.21 -24.13 37.93
CA ALA A 616 -1.92 -23.52 38.26
C ALA A 616 -0.77 -23.98 37.35
N THR A 617 -0.92 -25.07 36.59
CA THR A 617 0.16 -25.61 35.73
C THR A 617 0.32 -24.87 34.39
N LEU A 618 -0.59 -23.96 34.04
CA LEU A 618 -0.64 -23.29 32.72
C LEU A 618 -0.64 -21.76 32.85
N GLU A 619 0.24 -21.21 33.69
CA GLU A 619 0.21 -19.80 34.09
C GLU A 619 0.11 -18.82 32.90
N ASP A 620 0.90 -19.04 31.84
CA ASP A 620 0.94 -18.19 30.63
C ASP A 620 -0.35 -18.21 29.78
N GLN A 621 -1.18 -19.24 29.94
CA GLN A 621 -2.42 -19.41 29.17
C GLN A 621 -3.64 -18.84 29.90
N ARG A 622 -3.56 -18.72 31.23
CA ARG A 622 -4.68 -18.30 32.08
C ARG A 622 -5.33 -16.99 31.62
N PRO A 623 -4.61 -15.94 31.16
CA PRO A 623 -5.26 -14.73 30.66
C PRO A 623 -6.25 -14.99 29.51
N ARG A 624 -5.93 -15.91 28.58
CA ARG A 624 -6.80 -16.28 27.44
C ARG A 624 -8.03 -17.06 27.90
N TRP A 625 -7.88 -17.92 28.89
CA TRP A 625 -9.00 -18.64 29.50
C TRP A 625 -9.92 -17.71 30.30
N PHE A 626 -9.38 -16.75 31.04
CA PHE A 626 -10.19 -15.70 31.67
C PHE A 626 -10.93 -14.85 30.63
N ALA A 627 -10.31 -14.55 29.49
CA ALA A 627 -10.96 -13.82 28.40
C ALA A 627 -12.16 -14.59 27.83
N LEU A 628 -12.01 -15.89 27.52
CA LEU A 628 -13.15 -16.72 27.09
C LEU A 628 -14.22 -16.83 28.18
N TRP A 629 -13.83 -16.94 29.45
CA TRP A 629 -14.78 -17.00 30.56
C TRP A 629 -15.58 -15.69 30.68
N ALA A 630 -14.92 -14.53 30.59
CA ALA A 630 -15.60 -13.24 30.60
C ALA A 630 -16.50 -13.03 29.36
N ASP A 631 -16.12 -13.58 28.21
CA ASP A 631 -16.95 -13.55 27.00
C ASP A 631 -18.23 -14.38 27.14
N THR A 632 -18.20 -15.47 27.90
CA THR A 632 -19.28 -16.46 27.98
C THR A 632 -20.13 -16.40 29.24
N ASP A 633 -19.54 -16.03 30.38
CA ASP A 633 -20.19 -15.82 31.68
C ASP A 633 -19.44 -14.76 32.49
N SER A 634 -19.68 -13.49 32.17
CA SER A 634 -19.04 -12.35 32.83
C SER A 634 -19.38 -12.24 34.32
N ALA A 635 -20.58 -12.64 34.72
CA ALA A 635 -21.07 -12.53 36.09
C ALA A 635 -20.21 -13.33 37.09
N THR A 636 -19.69 -14.48 36.68
CA THR A 636 -18.78 -15.29 37.50
C THR A 636 -17.31 -15.02 37.19
N ALA A 637 -16.98 -14.70 35.94
CA ALA A 637 -15.61 -14.47 35.50
C ALA A 637 -15.00 -13.19 36.07
N VAL A 638 -15.72 -12.06 36.04
CA VAL A 638 -15.19 -10.75 36.46
C VAL A 638 -14.78 -10.75 37.95
N PRO A 639 -15.62 -11.22 38.90
CA PRO A 639 -15.20 -11.32 40.30
C PRO A 639 -14.07 -12.33 40.55
N ALA A 640 -13.94 -13.36 39.70
CA ALA A 640 -12.82 -14.29 39.79
C ALA A 640 -11.51 -13.65 39.29
N LEU A 641 -11.58 -12.87 38.21
CA LEU A 641 -10.45 -12.12 37.67
C LEU A 641 -9.93 -11.06 38.66
N GLU A 642 -10.84 -10.30 39.29
CA GLU A 642 -10.49 -9.31 40.32
C GLU A 642 -9.68 -9.94 41.46
N ARG A 643 -10.21 -11.01 42.06
CA ARG A 643 -9.51 -11.75 43.14
C ARG A 643 -8.18 -12.31 42.68
N HIS A 644 -8.07 -12.75 41.43
CA HIS A 644 -6.83 -13.29 40.91
C HIS A 644 -5.76 -12.21 40.74
N LEU A 645 -6.11 -11.08 40.13
CA LEU A 645 -5.19 -9.94 39.94
C LEU A 645 -4.74 -9.32 41.26
N GLU A 646 -5.60 -9.33 42.30
CA GLU A 646 -5.24 -8.85 43.65
C GLU A 646 -4.26 -9.77 44.38
N ALA A 647 -4.21 -11.05 44.03
CA ALA A 647 -3.30 -12.02 44.63
C ALA A 647 -1.90 -12.02 43.97
N LEU A 648 -1.76 -11.42 42.78
CA LEU A 648 -0.51 -11.35 42.03
C LEU A 648 0.36 -10.17 42.48
N ALA A 649 1.68 -10.28 42.25
CA ALA A 649 2.57 -9.12 42.37
C ALA A 649 2.20 -8.06 41.32
N THR A 650 2.44 -6.78 41.63
CA THR A 650 2.00 -5.65 40.78
C THR A 650 2.45 -5.77 39.32
N THR A 651 3.68 -6.22 39.07
CA THR A 651 4.22 -6.41 37.72
C THR A 651 3.51 -7.53 36.97
N ASP A 652 3.29 -8.66 37.64
CA ASP A 652 2.68 -9.84 37.04
C ASP A 652 1.19 -9.61 36.78
N ALA A 653 0.51 -8.91 37.70
CA ALA A 653 -0.87 -8.46 37.51
C ALA A 653 -1.02 -7.52 36.30
N SER A 654 -0.04 -6.64 36.05
CA SER A 654 -0.04 -5.78 34.86
C SER A 654 0.11 -6.58 33.57
N ILE A 655 1.09 -7.50 33.51
CA ILE A 655 1.30 -8.36 32.34
C ILE A 655 0.06 -9.22 32.09
N PHE A 656 -0.51 -9.79 33.14
CA PHE A 656 -1.74 -10.59 33.07
C PHE A 656 -2.90 -9.78 32.52
N ALA A 657 -3.12 -8.57 33.03
CA ALA A 657 -4.19 -7.68 32.57
C ALA A 657 -4.02 -7.30 31.08
N GLN A 658 -2.80 -7.04 30.64
CA GLN A 658 -2.49 -6.75 29.23
C GLN A 658 -2.79 -7.96 28.33
N LEU A 659 -2.34 -9.15 28.71
CA LEU A 659 -2.63 -10.38 27.95
C LEU A 659 -4.13 -10.70 27.94
N PHE A 660 -4.82 -10.50 29.06
CA PHE A 660 -6.26 -10.74 29.21
C PHE A 660 -7.06 -9.82 28.29
N ILE A 661 -6.80 -8.51 28.33
CA ILE A 661 -7.61 -7.54 27.56
C ILE A 661 -7.41 -7.69 26.06
N VAL A 662 -6.17 -7.99 25.62
CA VAL A 662 -5.86 -8.28 24.21
C VAL A 662 -6.51 -9.59 23.78
N ALA A 663 -6.56 -10.61 24.64
CA ALA A 663 -7.30 -11.83 24.34
C ALA A 663 -8.83 -11.60 24.25
N LEU A 664 -9.40 -10.77 25.13
CA LEU A 664 -10.84 -10.50 25.18
C LEU A 664 -11.31 -9.67 23.97
N LEU A 665 -10.61 -8.58 23.67
CA LEU A 665 -11.02 -7.56 22.69
C LEU A 665 -10.30 -7.67 21.34
N GLY A 666 -9.23 -8.45 21.28
CA GLY A 666 -8.44 -8.71 20.07
C GLY A 666 -7.30 -7.73 19.90
N ASP A 667 -6.42 -8.06 18.97
CA ASP A 667 -5.47 -7.11 18.41
C ASP A 667 -6.13 -6.32 17.27
N ARG A 668 -5.32 -5.52 16.56
CA ARG A 668 -5.74 -4.79 15.34
C ARG A 668 -6.31 -5.67 14.21
N HIS A 669 -6.17 -7.00 14.27
CA HIS A 669 -6.73 -7.94 13.30
C HIS A 669 -8.12 -8.49 13.72
N GLY A 670 -8.62 -8.10 14.90
CA GLY A 670 -9.95 -8.42 15.40
C GLY A 670 -10.04 -9.73 16.21
N THR A 671 -11.16 -9.92 16.91
CA THR A 671 -11.41 -11.08 17.80
C THR A 671 -12.09 -12.27 17.15
N GLY A 672 -12.59 -12.12 15.93
CA GLY A 672 -13.59 -13.02 15.37
C GLY A 672 -14.96 -12.87 16.07
N THR A 673 -15.83 -13.86 15.91
CA THR A 673 -17.16 -13.89 16.52
C THR A 673 -17.06 -14.15 18.04
N ARG A 674 -17.82 -13.38 18.83
CA ARG A 674 -17.80 -13.40 20.31
C ARG A 674 -19.22 -13.53 20.85
N VAL A 675 -19.38 -14.19 22.00
CA VAL A 675 -20.67 -14.29 22.71
C VAL A 675 -21.04 -12.94 23.31
N GLY A 676 -20.06 -12.22 23.88
CA GLY A 676 -20.23 -10.86 24.37
C GLY A 676 -21.03 -10.75 25.66
N ALA A 677 -21.01 -11.73 26.57
CA ALA A 677 -21.74 -11.69 27.85
C ALA A 677 -21.38 -10.44 28.69
N TYR A 678 -20.11 -10.03 28.65
CA TYR A 678 -19.61 -8.84 29.32
C TYR A 678 -20.13 -7.51 28.75
N ARG A 679 -20.83 -7.49 27.60
CA ARG A 679 -21.30 -6.26 26.91
C ARG A 679 -22.56 -5.67 27.54
N ASN A 680 -22.57 -5.56 28.87
CA ASN A 680 -23.59 -4.88 29.65
C ASN A 680 -22.95 -3.74 30.46
N ALA A 681 -23.76 -2.77 30.89
CA ALA A 681 -23.26 -1.56 31.54
C ALA A 681 -22.46 -1.84 32.82
N SER A 682 -22.89 -2.83 33.61
CA SER A 682 -22.26 -3.17 34.89
C SER A 682 -20.87 -3.77 34.70
N ASP A 683 -20.75 -4.79 33.85
CA ASP A 683 -19.50 -5.50 33.63
C ASP A 683 -18.50 -4.66 32.83
N LEU A 684 -18.96 -3.88 31.84
CA LEU A 684 -18.09 -2.95 31.12
C LEU A 684 -17.51 -1.88 32.06
N LYS A 685 -18.31 -1.32 32.98
CA LYS A 685 -17.80 -0.39 34.00
C LYS A 685 -16.73 -1.06 34.86
N ARG A 686 -17.03 -2.26 35.39
CA ARG A 686 -16.11 -3.01 36.26
C ARG A 686 -14.80 -3.33 35.56
N LEU A 687 -14.86 -3.91 34.36
CA LEU A 687 -13.70 -4.22 33.54
C LEU A 687 -12.90 -2.95 33.20
N TYR A 688 -13.58 -1.85 32.85
CA TYR A 688 -12.90 -0.59 32.55
C TYR A 688 -12.07 -0.08 33.74
N VAL A 689 -12.65 -0.06 34.94
CA VAL A 689 -11.95 0.34 36.17
C VAL A 689 -10.82 -0.62 36.50
N LEU A 690 -11.08 -1.93 36.41
CA LEU A 690 -10.09 -2.96 36.69
C LEU A 690 -8.88 -2.86 35.76
N MET A 691 -9.11 -2.67 34.47
CA MET A 691 -8.03 -2.54 33.48
C MET A 691 -7.23 -1.25 33.67
N HIS A 692 -7.86 -0.13 34.06
CA HIS A 692 -7.13 1.11 34.40
C HIS A 692 -6.23 0.96 35.64
N ARG A 693 -6.59 0.09 36.59
CA ARG A 693 -5.75 -0.17 37.78
C ARG A 693 -4.42 -0.83 37.42
N TYR A 694 -4.40 -1.70 36.40
CA TYR A 694 -3.23 -2.52 36.06
C TYR A 694 -2.55 -2.12 34.72
N ILE A 695 -3.24 -1.36 33.88
CA ILE A 695 -2.74 -0.79 32.61
C ILE A 695 -2.76 0.73 32.77
N ARG A 696 -1.73 1.28 33.40
CA ARG A 696 -1.72 2.69 33.83
C ARG A 696 -1.53 3.65 32.67
N THR A 697 -2.36 4.67 32.57
CA THR A 697 -2.33 5.72 31.54
C THR A 697 -1.02 6.50 31.46
N ASP A 698 -0.29 6.67 32.57
CA ASP A 698 1.00 7.36 32.60
C ASP A 698 2.15 6.59 31.94
N GLU A 699 1.94 5.31 31.65
CA GLU A 699 2.86 4.42 30.93
C GLU A 699 2.43 4.19 29.47
N ASP A 700 1.42 4.90 28.96
CA ASP A 700 0.93 4.74 27.60
C ASP A 700 1.96 5.20 26.56
N ILE A 701 2.07 4.42 25.48
CA ILE A 701 3.02 4.69 24.41
C ILE A 701 2.34 5.60 23.39
N ASP A 702 2.83 6.83 23.28
CA ASP A 702 2.40 7.75 22.25
C ASP A 702 3.11 7.45 20.92
N ARG A 703 2.34 6.96 19.95
CA ARG A 703 2.78 6.66 18.57
C ARG A 703 2.29 7.70 17.56
N ILE A 704 1.55 8.73 17.98
CA ILE A 704 0.91 9.68 17.07
C ILE A 704 1.99 10.49 16.34
N GLY A 705 1.95 10.47 15.00
CA GLY A 705 2.90 11.21 14.17
C GLY A 705 4.33 10.65 14.14
N LYS A 706 4.58 9.45 14.70
CA LYS A 706 5.94 8.87 14.80
C LYS A 706 6.26 7.80 13.75
N GLY A 707 5.53 7.77 12.64
CA GLY A 707 5.78 6.86 11.51
C GLY A 707 5.24 5.43 11.70
N VAL A 708 5.73 4.50 10.87
CA VAL A 708 5.30 3.08 10.88
C VAL A 708 5.96 2.35 12.03
N TYR A 709 5.17 1.68 12.86
CA TYR A 709 5.64 0.86 13.97
C TYR A 709 4.99 -0.53 13.93
N SER A 710 5.64 -1.50 14.56
CA SER A 710 5.01 -2.77 14.92
C SER A 710 4.46 -2.64 16.34
N PRO A 711 3.14 -2.74 16.55
CA PRO A 711 2.53 -2.69 17.87
C PRO A 711 3.12 -3.74 18.80
N THR A 712 3.34 -3.35 20.04
CA THR A 712 3.69 -4.25 21.14
C THR A 712 2.43 -4.64 21.89
N LEU A 713 2.54 -5.66 22.76
CA LEU A 713 1.46 -6.03 23.70
C LEU A 713 0.90 -4.80 24.44
N ARG A 714 1.76 -3.85 24.78
CA ARG A 714 1.37 -2.63 25.47
C ARG A 714 0.54 -1.69 24.60
N ASP A 715 0.90 -1.54 23.32
CA ASP A 715 0.17 -0.73 22.35
C ASP A 715 -1.26 -1.30 22.13
N ASP A 716 -1.40 -2.62 22.08
CA ASP A 716 -2.71 -3.27 21.94
C ASP A 716 -3.53 -3.19 23.24
N ALA A 717 -2.89 -3.37 24.40
CA ALA A 717 -3.58 -3.33 25.69
C ALA A 717 -4.13 -1.94 26.05
N GLN A 718 -3.39 -0.85 25.76
CA GLN A 718 -3.90 0.52 25.93
C GLN A 718 -5.11 0.78 25.00
N GLY A 719 -5.08 0.28 23.76
CA GLY A 719 -6.20 0.36 22.83
C GLY A 719 -7.42 -0.43 23.29
N GLY A 720 -7.22 -1.64 23.82
CA GLY A 720 -8.27 -2.45 24.44
C GLY A 720 -8.93 -1.73 25.62
N ARG A 721 -8.12 -1.06 26.47
CA ARG A 721 -8.61 -0.31 27.64
C ARG A 721 -9.56 0.81 27.23
N SER A 722 -9.21 1.58 26.20
CA SER A 722 -10.07 2.61 25.62
C SER A 722 -11.33 2.04 24.96
N THR A 723 -11.21 0.86 24.36
CA THR A 723 -12.33 0.19 23.67
C THR A 723 -13.45 -0.22 24.62
N LEU A 724 -13.15 -0.65 25.85
CA LEU A 724 -14.18 -0.98 26.86
C LEU A 724 -15.13 0.20 27.13
N PHE A 725 -14.60 1.42 27.20
CA PHE A 725 -15.43 2.60 27.41
C PHE A 725 -16.28 2.92 26.18
N ASN A 726 -15.71 2.81 24.98
CA ASN A 726 -16.48 3.01 23.75
C ASN A 726 -17.65 2.01 23.67
N MET A 727 -17.42 0.74 24.04
CA MET A 727 -18.50 -0.24 24.15
C MET A 727 -19.56 0.18 25.19
N LEU A 728 -19.16 0.71 26.34
CA LEU A 728 -20.10 1.19 27.38
C LEU A 728 -20.98 2.33 26.88
N VAL A 729 -20.41 3.27 26.10
CA VAL A 729 -21.16 4.39 25.50
C VAL A 729 -22.21 3.91 24.51
N GLU A 730 -21.95 2.82 23.81
CA GLU A 730 -22.89 2.25 22.83
C GLU A 730 -23.99 1.40 23.46
N VAL A 731 -23.85 0.95 24.71
CA VAL A 731 -24.94 0.26 25.44
C VAL A 731 -26.12 1.24 25.64
N PRO A 732 -27.34 0.92 25.18
CA PRO A 732 -28.49 1.79 25.34
C PRO A 732 -29.07 1.76 26.77
N GLY A 733 -29.71 2.85 27.17
CA GLY A 733 -30.55 2.91 28.37
C GLY A 733 -29.90 3.49 29.64
N SER A 734 -30.72 3.59 30.68
CA SER A 734 -30.39 4.29 31.93
C SER A 734 -29.22 3.68 32.72
N GLU A 735 -29.01 2.37 32.59
CA GLU A 735 -27.90 1.69 33.27
C GLU A 735 -26.54 2.12 32.72
N ALA A 736 -26.42 2.28 31.40
CA ALA A 736 -25.20 2.78 30.76
C ALA A 736 -24.95 4.24 31.14
N TYR A 737 -25.99 5.08 31.14
CA TYR A 737 -25.89 6.46 31.61
C TYR A 737 -25.40 6.54 33.05
N ALA A 738 -26.00 5.78 33.97
CA ALA A 738 -25.61 5.75 35.37
C ALA A 738 -24.16 5.25 35.55
N ALA A 739 -23.74 4.24 34.77
CA ALA A 739 -22.38 3.74 34.78
C ALA A 739 -21.36 4.81 34.33
N ILE A 740 -21.66 5.55 33.25
CA ILE A 740 -20.80 6.65 32.76
C ILE A 740 -20.73 7.78 33.79
N LYS A 741 -21.87 8.17 34.40
CA LYS A 741 -21.90 9.19 35.47
C LYS A 741 -21.10 8.77 36.70
N ALA A 742 -21.14 7.49 37.08
CA ALA A 742 -20.30 7.00 38.17
C ALA A 742 -18.81 7.04 37.79
N LEU A 743 -18.44 6.71 36.55
CA LEU A 743 -17.06 6.83 36.07
C LEU A 743 -16.59 8.30 36.04
N GLU A 744 -17.45 9.25 35.70
CA GLU A 744 -17.16 10.69 35.75
C GLU A 744 -16.68 11.12 37.16
N GLU A 745 -17.22 10.52 38.21
CA GLU A 745 -16.83 10.80 39.60
C GLU A 745 -15.61 9.98 40.05
N GLU A 746 -15.58 8.70 39.68
CA GLU A 746 -14.62 7.70 40.17
C GLU A 746 -13.29 7.67 39.39
N HIS A 747 -13.21 8.24 38.17
CA HIS A 747 -12.02 8.08 37.31
C HIS A 747 -10.75 8.65 37.97
N PRO A 748 -9.64 7.90 38.05
CA PRO A 748 -8.40 8.39 38.67
C PRO A 748 -7.86 9.68 38.02
N GLU A 749 -8.02 9.81 36.70
CA GLU A 749 -7.56 10.97 35.94
C GLU A 749 -8.67 12.00 35.68
N SER A 750 -8.45 13.24 36.10
CA SER A 750 -9.41 14.34 36.00
C SER A 750 -9.70 14.80 34.57
N ALA A 751 -8.75 14.62 33.64
CA ALA A 751 -8.94 14.98 32.23
C ALA A 751 -10.04 14.15 31.56
N TYR A 752 -10.08 12.84 31.85
CA TYR A 752 -11.09 11.93 31.33
C TYR A 752 -12.49 12.21 31.89
N ARG A 753 -12.61 12.71 33.13
CA ARG A 753 -13.91 13.03 33.75
C ARG A 753 -14.74 14.02 32.93
N ARG A 754 -14.10 15.09 32.42
CA ARG A 754 -14.77 16.08 31.56
C ARG A 754 -15.27 15.47 30.25
N TRP A 755 -14.47 14.60 29.64
CA TRP A 755 -14.86 13.88 28.43
C TRP A 755 -16.01 12.89 28.68
N MET A 756 -15.98 12.17 29.82
CA MET A 756 -17.05 11.26 30.24
C MET A 756 -18.38 11.99 30.47
N ALA A 757 -18.35 13.21 31.04
CA ALA A 757 -19.54 14.05 31.18
C ALA A 757 -20.18 14.37 29.82
N GLY A 758 -19.36 14.67 28.80
CA GLY A 758 -19.80 14.86 27.42
C GLY A 758 -20.46 13.61 26.84
N ARG A 759 -19.82 12.44 27.03
CA ARG A 759 -20.36 11.14 26.57
C ARG A 759 -21.65 10.72 27.29
N ALA A 760 -21.77 11.02 28.58
CA ALA A 760 -23.02 10.80 29.33
C ALA A 760 -24.17 11.62 28.75
N ARG A 761 -23.90 12.89 28.40
CA ARG A 761 -24.90 13.76 27.74
C ARG A 761 -25.28 13.25 26.35
N GLU A 762 -24.31 12.82 25.55
CA GLU A 762 -24.58 12.20 24.24
C GLU A 762 -25.43 10.93 24.36
N ARG A 763 -25.13 10.04 25.32
CA ARG A 763 -25.94 8.84 25.60
C ARG A 763 -27.36 9.20 25.99
N ALA A 764 -27.52 10.14 26.93
CA ALA A 764 -28.84 10.62 27.35
C ALA A 764 -29.63 11.24 26.18
N THR A 765 -28.96 11.93 25.27
CA THR A 765 -29.58 12.49 24.06
C THR A 765 -30.03 11.37 23.13
N ARG A 766 -29.15 10.39 22.84
CA ARG A 766 -29.47 9.22 22.00
C ARG A 766 -30.59 8.34 22.58
N ASP A 767 -30.68 8.23 23.90
CA ASP A 767 -31.77 7.50 24.57
C ASP A 767 -33.08 8.28 24.62
N ALA A 768 -33.03 9.60 24.50
CA ALA A 768 -34.19 10.48 24.46
C ALA A 768 -34.79 10.62 23.05
N ASP A 769 -34.02 10.31 22.00
CA ASP A 769 -34.53 10.24 20.64
C ASP A 769 -35.56 9.10 20.51
N GLU A 770 -36.77 9.43 20.05
CA GLU A 770 -37.82 8.42 19.85
C GLU A 770 -37.36 7.37 18.83
N PRO A 771 -37.60 6.07 19.09
CA PRO A 771 -37.32 5.04 18.10
C PRO A 771 -38.10 5.33 16.82
N LEU A 772 -37.46 5.11 15.66
CA LEU A 772 -38.10 5.21 14.36
C LEU A 772 -39.40 4.41 14.36
N TRP A 773 -40.48 5.03 13.91
CA TRP A 773 -41.78 4.37 13.86
C TRP A 773 -41.71 3.11 13.00
N THR A 774 -42.27 2.02 13.51
CA THR A 774 -42.41 0.80 12.72
C THR A 774 -43.37 1.03 11.56
N VAL A 775 -43.29 0.18 10.52
CA VAL A 775 -44.20 0.22 9.38
C VAL A 775 -45.67 0.12 9.83
N GLU A 776 -45.94 -0.62 10.91
CA GLU A 776 -47.24 -0.73 11.54
C GLU A 776 -47.67 0.58 12.23
N GLN A 777 -46.77 1.24 12.97
CA GLN A 777 -47.05 2.52 13.65
C GLN A 777 -47.29 3.65 12.64
N VAL A 778 -46.52 3.69 11.54
CA VAL A 778 -46.76 4.62 10.43
C VAL A 778 -48.13 4.37 9.80
N ARG A 779 -48.50 3.10 9.56
CA ARG A 779 -49.83 2.74 9.02
C ARG A 779 -50.98 3.10 9.97
N GLU A 780 -50.82 2.92 11.28
CA GLU A 780 -51.84 3.29 12.26
C GLU A 780 -52.01 4.82 12.38
N PHE A 781 -50.91 5.56 12.34
CA PHE A 781 -50.96 7.02 12.35
C PHE A 781 -51.63 7.57 11.09
N SER A 782 -51.31 7.05 9.91
CA SER A 782 -52.00 7.44 8.66
C SER A 782 -53.51 7.19 8.72
N LYS A 783 -53.96 6.13 9.43
CA LYS A 783 -55.40 5.86 9.62
C LYS A 783 -56.09 6.79 10.61
N LYS A 784 -55.36 7.39 11.54
CA LYS A 784 -55.89 8.35 12.52
C LYS A 784 -55.90 9.80 12.01
N GLY A 785 -55.20 10.10 10.92
CA GLY A 785 -55.19 11.42 10.27
C GLY A 785 -56.40 11.70 9.36
N ASP A 786 -57.18 10.66 9.02
CA ASP A 786 -58.34 10.74 8.10
C ASP A 786 -59.71 10.75 8.82
N SER A 787 -59.74 11.04 10.13
CA SER A 787 -60.97 11.12 10.93
C SER A 787 -61.26 12.51 11.45
#